data_AF-A0A952LS04-F1
#
_entry.id   AF-A0A952LS04-F1
#
_cell.length_a   1.000
_cell.length_b   1.000
_cell.length_c   1.000
_cell.angle_alpha   90.00
_cell.angle_beta   90.00
_cell.angle_gamma   90.00
#
_symmetry.space_group_name_H-M   'P 1'
#
loop_
_entity.id
_entity.type
_entity.pdbx_description
1 polymer ?
#
loop_
_entity_poly.entity_id
_entity_poly.type
_entity_poly.pdbx_seq_one_letter_code
_entity_poly.pdbx_strand_id
1 'polypeptide(L)'
;MAEFETYAGFTVVTPTPTPTPTPTPTPTATATPTPTPSDAPPPTPTPDVTPTPGDGSVLNNGENLSIGAGSDGSSKASGSSYGNVRDGDLSSFWSPSGSTGRISIKWGGGETVAAVNIIETPDAAGNIGAWQLVNNDNDNVLASGNGAGVVTFNAVTLNKLNFVIQSASGTPKIAEFETYADFTTGGPTPSPGPTIIPTPLPSPVTPTSPPINGGDCEDLINDPNVNWRESNLQSDQAIVECLSQSLGTPVGFGENATGGFNPGGGSNLVIITDDNPEEQLLAAVSSTNHNWIVFDKDDFRNDTAISMHRLDCSSSAVQSALDANENLCRDPFAWCSSKGVSSSDCLEEFYNERLNDSDLPIRNQLIDSNTTIDGRGANAYFLFNGFKIGADSSGASTHVSTNVIVTNMEFRGAGHIEDHGLDPDMLRVTGESHDVWIHQNTFSTTGDAAFDLKVGAYDTTISFNKLINVKRASLHGSSDSRTINAQITSTMHNNLFVTLDDDYGSSTFNALRRIPLLRRGQTHLWNNVFYNYRKDIASVRVEGRLLFEDNMVVNNQEEAEDKSDELSDFTGDGLFVLQSGGQIRVNDSDVWFADSNCNPIGSPASLDQSSGSVPDMNNAYNSASRNTISSNRFDPGNNLLDYVKATAGKGGATPWVSSYADSESDIIASAPSSCQP
;
A
#
# COMPACT_ATOMS: atom_id res chain seq x y z
N MET A 1 35.46 -25.76 59.48
CA MET A 1 34.41 -25.87 60.51
C MET A 1 34.51 -24.65 61.39
N ALA A 2 33.36 -24.02 61.61
CA ALA A 2 33.16 -22.65 62.07
C ALA A 2 33.65 -22.36 63.49
N GLU A 3 34.20 -21.17 63.69
CA GLU A 3 34.16 -20.45 64.97
C GLU A 3 33.01 -19.43 64.92
N PHE A 4 32.24 -19.37 66.00
CA PHE A 4 31.08 -18.51 66.18
C PHE A 4 31.45 -17.40 67.16
N GLU A 5 31.33 -16.14 66.73
CA GLU A 5 31.46 -14.95 67.57
C GLU A 5 30.09 -14.48 68.11
N THR A 6 30.14 -14.12 69.40
CA THR A 6 29.43 -13.09 70.20
C THR A 6 28.01 -12.58 69.89
N TYR A 7 27.29 -12.46 71.01
CA TYR A 7 25.97 -11.88 71.29
C TYR A 7 25.97 -10.33 71.28
N ALA A 8 24.93 -9.69 70.71
CA ALA A 8 24.28 -8.48 71.26
C ALA A 8 23.07 -8.05 70.40
N GLY A 9 21.92 -7.80 71.05
CA GLY A 9 20.81 -7.07 70.43
C GLY A 9 19.41 -7.52 70.88
N PHE A 10 18.99 -7.12 72.08
CA PHE A 10 17.59 -7.18 72.49
C PHE A 10 16.85 -5.99 71.88
N THR A 11 15.89 -6.23 70.98
CA THR A 11 14.94 -5.21 70.49
C THR A 11 13.54 -5.49 71.00
N VAL A 12 12.97 -4.51 71.71
CA VAL A 12 11.60 -4.49 72.20
C VAL A 12 10.66 -4.28 71.01
N VAL A 13 9.80 -5.27 70.75
CA VAL A 13 8.70 -5.16 69.78
C VAL A 13 7.49 -4.47 70.43
N THR A 14 7.10 -3.34 69.88
CA THR A 14 5.88 -2.60 70.22
C THR A 14 4.69 -3.21 69.46
N PRO A 15 3.53 -3.47 70.08
CA PRO A 15 2.41 -4.09 69.39
C PRO A 15 1.78 -3.14 68.36
N THR A 16 1.56 -3.65 67.16
CA THR A 16 0.84 -2.99 66.06
C THR A 16 -0.64 -2.81 66.43
N PRO A 17 -1.25 -1.62 66.25
CA PRO A 17 -2.66 -1.42 66.55
C PRO A 17 -3.56 -2.15 65.55
N THR A 18 -4.56 -2.85 66.08
CA THR A 18 -5.63 -3.54 65.34
C THR A 18 -6.50 -2.54 64.57
N PRO A 19 -6.82 -2.77 63.28
CA PRO A 19 -7.70 -1.89 62.53
C PRO A 19 -9.12 -1.89 63.11
N THR A 20 -9.68 -0.70 63.29
CA THR A 20 -11.04 -0.45 63.77
C THR A 20 -12.04 -0.72 62.62
N PRO A 21 -13.15 -1.46 62.85
CA PRO A 21 -14.12 -1.75 61.80
C PRO A 21 -14.81 -0.47 61.32
N THR A 22 -14.87 -0.30 60.00
CA THR A 22 -15.59 0.79 59.32
C THR A 22 -17.09 0.56 59.46
N PRO A 23 -17.90 1.58 59.86
CA PRO A 23 -19.33 1.41 60.05
C PRO A 23 -20.05 1.16 58.71
N THR A 24 -20.88 0.11 58.68
CA THR A 24 -21.78 -0.23 57.59
C THR A 24 -22.84 0.88 57.39
N PRO A 25 -23.06 1.39 56.17
CA PRO A 25 -24.08 2.40 55.93
C PRO A 25 -25.48 1.85 56.22
N THR A 26 -26.26 2.63 56.97
CA THR A 26 -27.66 2.38 57.29
C THR A 26 -28.54 2.70 56.06
N PRO A 27 -29.50 1.84 55.68
CA PRO A 27 -30.36 2.08 54.52
C PRO A 27 -31.18 3.36 54.72
N THR A 28 -31.06 4.28 53.76
CA THR A 28 -31.84 5.52 53.72
C THR A 28 -33.24 5.21 53.23
N ALA A 29 -34.25 5.74 53.92
CA ALA A 29 -35.66 5.52 53.61
C ALA A 29 -36.02 5.96 52.18
N THR A 30 -36.64 5.05 51.44
CA THR A 30 -37.14 5.27 50.07
C THR A 30 -38.24 6.32 50.09
N ALA A 31 -38.03 7.43 49.36
CA ALA A 31 -39.06 8.44 49.13
C ALA A 31 -40.22 7.85 48.31
N THR A 32 -41.44 8.11 48.76
CA THR A 32 -42.69 7.75 48.07
C THR A 32 -42.77 8.47 46.72
N PRO A 33 -43.08 7.77 45.61
CA PRO A 33 -43.13 8.40 44.28
C PRO A 33 -44.26 9.43 44.21
N THR A 34 -43.92 10.61 43.73
CA THR A 34 -44.87 11.67 43.35
C THR A 34 -45.62 11.22 42.10
N PRO A 35 -46.95 11.41 41.99
CA PRO A 35 -47.72 10.95 40.84
C PRO A 35 -47.25 11.60 39.55
N THR A 36 -46.84 10.76 38.60
CA THR A 36 -46.47 11.13 37.23
C THR A 36 -47.70 11.72 36.52
N PRO A 37 -47.59 12.86 35.81
CA PRO A 37 -48.68 13.40 35.02
C PRO A 37 -49.11 12.42 33.92
N SER A 38 -50.43 12.34 33.77
CA SER A 38 -51.18 11.53 32.78
C SER A 38 -50.57 11.58 31.39
N ASP A 39 -50.45 10.39 30.79
CA ASP A 39 -49.99 10.16 29.42
C ASP A 39 -50.68 11.11 28.43
N ALA A 40 -49.86 11.85 27.69
CA ALA A 40 -50.27 12.42 26.42
C ALA A 40 -50.68 11.27 25.47
N PRO A 41 -51.68 11.48 24.60
CA PRO A 41 -52.15 10.42 23.70
C PRO A 41 -50.97 9.88 22.87
N PRO A 42 -50.94 8.57 22.59
CA PRO A 42 -49.83 7.96 21.87
C PRO A 42 -49.67 8.67 20.52
N PRO A 43 -48.43 8.96 20.08
CA PRO A 43 -48.20 9.53 18.77
C PRO A 43 -48.88 8.63 17.74
N THR A 44 -49.69 9.24 16.88
CA THR A 44 -50.28 8.57 15.72
C THR A 44 -49.15 7.89 14.95
N PRO A 45 -49.26 6.61 14.56
CA PRO A 45 -48.19 5.91 13.87
C PRO A 45 -47.80 6.73 12.65
N THR A 46 -46.56 7.18 12.64
CA THR A 46 -45.96 7.83 11.48
C THR A 46 -45.98 6.79 10.37
N PRO A 47 -46.46 7.10 9.15
CA PRO A 47 -46.47 6.15 8.06
C PRO A 47 -45.05 5.60 7.87
N ASP A 48 -44.97 4.27 7.87
CA ASP A 48 -43.77 3.49 7.66
C ASP A 48 -43.01 4.04 6.45
N VAL A 49 -41.78 4.50 6.68
CA VAL A 49 -40.91 5.00 5.61
C VAL A 49 -40.59 3.77 4.77
N THR A 50 -41.26 3.65 3.63
CA THR A 50 -40.90 2.64 2.63
C THR A 50 -39.45 2.93 2.24
N PRO A 51 -38.48 2.02 2.46
CA PRO A 51 -37.11 2.27 2.03
C PRO A 51 -37.12 2.45 0.52
N THR A 52 -36.58 3.59 0.11
CA THR A 52 -36.37 3.89 -1.31
C THR A 52 -35.18 3.05 -1.76
N PRO A 53 -35.26 2.28 -2.87
CA PRO A 53 -34.08 1.64 -3.42
C PRO A 53 -33.04 2.72 -3.73
N GLY A 54 -31.94 2.72 -2.99
CA GLY A 54 -30.82 3.63 -3.22
C GLY A 54 -30.05 3.17 -4.46
N ASP A 55 -29.74 4.12 -5.34
CA ASP A 55 -28.80 3.93 -6.45
C ASP A 55 -27.46 3.43 -5.86
N GLY A 56 -26.83 2.45 -6.51
CA GLY A 56 -25.78 1.58 -5.96
C GLY A 56 -24.55 2.28 -5.35
N SER A 57 -24.70 2.84 -4.15
CA SER A 57 -23.62 3.46 -3.39
C SER A 57 -22.72 2.39 -2.78
N VAL A 58 -21.43 2.53 -3.07
CA VAL A 58 -20.27 1.76 -2.59
C VAL A 58 -20.42 1.28 -1.14
N LEU A 59 -20.26 -0.03 -0.93
CA LEU A 59 -20.14 -0.65 0.38
C LEU A 59 -18.73 -0.41 0.94
N ASN A 60 -18.62 0.11 2.16
CA ASN A 60 -17.35 0.18 2.90
C ASN A 60 -17.01 -1.21 3.47
N ASN A 61 -15.93 -1.81 2.97
CA ASN A 61 -14.91 -2.68 3.62
C ASN A 61 -15.26 -3.62 4.80
N GLY A 62 -16.51 -4.02 5.01
CA GLY A 62 -16.88 -5.07 5.95
C GLY A 62 -16.74 -6.46 5.31
N GLU A 63 -16.32 -7.46 6.08
CA GLU A 63 -16.31 -8.87 5.62
C GLU A 63 -17.73 -9.28 5.20
N ASN A 64 -17.89 -9.75 3.95
CA ASN A 64 -19.16 -10.31 3.50
C ASN A 64 -19.36 -11.68 4.15
N LEU A 65 -20.15 -11.71 5.22
CA LEU A 65 -20.42 -12.90 6.04
C LEU A 65 -21.19 -13.99 5.30
N SER A 66 -21.68 -13.73 4.08
CA SER A 66 -22.35 -14.73 3.26
C SER A 66 -21.35 -15.67 2.58
N ILE A 67 -20.12 -15.22 2.35
CA ILE A 67 -19.06 -16.04 1.74
C ILE A 67 -18.67 -17.18 2.70
N GLY A 68 -18.72 -18.43 2.20
CA GLY A 68 -18.48 -19.62 3.02
C GLY A 68 -19.67 -20.07 3.88
N ALA A 69 -20.75 -19.30 3.94
CA ALA A 69 -21.99 -19.71 4.60
C ALA A 69 -22.74 -20.78 3.79
N GLY A 70 -23.76 -21.38 4.41
CA GLY A 70 -24.74 -22.20 3.70
C GLY A 70 -25.83 -21.32 3.08
N SER A 71 -26.58 -21.88 2.12
CA SER A 71 -27.78 -21.23 1.59
C SER A 71 -28.86 -22.25 1.24
N ASP A 72 -30.12 -21.80 1.24
CA ASP A 72 -31.27 -22.54 0.71
C ASP A 72 -32.42 -21.60 0.34
N GLY A 73 -33.45 -22.11 -0.33
CA GLY A 73 -34.57 -21.30 -0.78
C GLY A 73 -35.86 -22.10 -0.99
N SER A 74 -36.91 -21.42 -1.43
CA SER A 74 -38.24 -22.05 -1.62
C SER A 74 -38.37 -22.83 -2.94
N SER A 75 -37.82 -22.30 -4.03
CA SER A 75 -37.84 -22.93 -5.36
C SER A 75 -36.63 -22.50 -6.18
N LYS A 76 -36.39 -23.17 -7.31
CA LYS A 76 -35.20 -22.94 -8.14
C LYS A 76 -35.50 -23.13 -9.63
N ALA A 77 -35.24 -22.11 -10.44
CA ALA A 77 -35.32 -22.18 -11.88
C ALA A 77 -34.19 -23.04 -12.48
N SER A 78 -34.38 -23.52 -13.71
CA SER A 78 -33.35 -24.27 -14.42
C SER A 78 -32.12 -23.40 -14.68
N GLY A 79 -30.92 -23.96 -14.50
CA GLY A 79 -29.65 -23.24 -14.66
C GLY A 79 -29.24 -22.36 -13.47
N SER A 80 -29.91 -22.50 -12.33
CA SER A 80 -29.67 -21.69 -11.13
C SER A 80 -29.32 -22.56 -9.90
N SER A 81 -28.61 -21.99 -8.91
CA SER A 81 -28.25 -22.63 -7.64
C SER A 81 -28.60 -21.73 -6.44
N TYR A 82 -28.89 -22.32 -5.28
CA TYR A 82 -28.94 -21.53 -4.03
C TYR A 82 -27.55 -21.04 -3.61
N GLY A 83 -26.50 -21.80 -3.96
CA GLY A 83 -25.12 -21.45 -3.60
C GLY A 83 -24.56 -20.25 -4.35
N ASN A 84 -25.25 -19.81 -5.40
CA ASN A 84 -24.80 -18.73 -6.28
C ASN A 84 -24.92 -17.35 -5.62
N VAL A 85 -25.81 -17.15 -4.65
CA VAL A 85 -25.99 -15.83 -4.00
C VAL A 85 -24.89 -15.47 -3.00
N ARG A 86 -23.80 -16.22 -2.98
CA ARG A 86 -22.77 -16.17 -1.94
C ARG A 86 -21.47 -16.82 -2.43
N ASP A 87 -21.23 -16.78 -3.72
CA ASP A 87 -19.99 -17.27 -4.33
C ASP A 87 -19.09 -16.14 -4.83
N GLY A 88 -19.55 -14.89 -4.73
CA GLY A 88 -18.81 -13.70 -5.14
C GLY A 88 -18.79 -13.51 -6.66
N ASP A 89 -19.58 -14.28 -7.41
CA ASP A 89 -19.64 -14.24 -8.87
C ASP A 89 -20.95 -13.61 -9.34
N LEU A 90 -20.88 -12.33 -9.74
CA LEU A 90 -22.03 -11.56 -10.23
C LEU A 90 -22.63 -12.09 -11.56
N SER A 91 -21.97 -13.05 -12.22
CA SER A 91 -22.48 -13.73 -13.42
C SER A 91 -23.30 -14.99 -13.11
N SER A 92 -23.15 -15.51 -11.89
CA SER A 92 -23.91 -16.62 -11.34
C SER A 92 -25.16 -16.07 -10.63
N PHE A 93 -26.25 -16.84 -10.52
CA PHE A 93 -27.44 -16.36 -9.82
C PHE A 93 -28.33 -17.45 -9.21
N TRP A 94 -29.05 -17.08 -8.16
CA TRP A 94 -30.28 -17.75 -7.75
C TRP A 94 -31.51 -17.11 -8.42
N SER A 95 -32.45 -17.92 -8.90
CA SER A 95 -33.74 -17.47 -9.42
C SER A 95 -34.87 -18.41 -8.98
N PRO A 96 -36.00 -17.88 -8.46
CA PRO A 96 -37.17 -18.69 -8.16
C PRO A 96 -37.88 -19.19 -9.42
N SER A 97 -38.72 -20.21 -9.27
CA SER A 97 -39.50 -20.78 -10.39
C SER A 97 -40.64 -19.88 -10.91
N GLY A 98 -40.90 -18.75 -10.26
CA GLY A 98 -41.93 -17.76 -10.62
C GLY A 98 -41.55 -16.36 -10.16
N SER A 99 -42.49 -15.44 -10.07
CA SER A 99 -42.23 -14.03 -9.70
C SER A 99 -42.06 -13.78 -8.20
N THR A 100 -42.12 -14.81 -7.36
CA THR A 100 -41.90 -14.73 -5.91
C THR A 100 -41.09 -15.90 -5.42
N GLY A 101 -40.42 -15.73 -4.28
CA GLY A 101 -39.58 -16.78 -3.71
C GLY A 101 -38.82 -16.32 -2.48
N ARG A 102 -38.20 -17.28 -1.80
CA ARG A 102 -37.33 -17.01 -0.67
C ARG A 102 -35.94 -17.55 -0.99
N ILE A 103 -34.91 -16.76 -0.72
CA ILE A 103 -33.52 -17.18 -0.64
C ILE A 103 -32.99 -16.84 0.75
N SER A 104 -32.03 -17.62 1.23
CA SER A 104 -31.53 -17.52 2.60
C SER A 104 -30.03 -17.72 2.67
N ILE A 105 -29.39 -17.02 3.61
CA ILE A 105 -28.03 -17.29 4.09
C ILE A 105 -28.13 -17.94 5.47
N LYS A 106 -27.33 -18.97 5.74
CA LYS A 106 -27.33 -19.71 7.01
C LYS A 106 -25.91 -20.02 7.47
N TRP A 107 -25.66 -19.85 8.76
CA TRP A 107 -24.38 -20.05 9.40
C TRP A 107 -24.39 -21.29 10.30
N GLY A 108 -23.20 -21.83 10.59
CA GLY A 108 -23.05 -22.98 11.50
C GLY A 108 -23.30 -22.64 12.98
N GLY A 109 -23.37 -21.34 13.30
CA GLY A 109 -23.66 -20.77 14.62
C GLY A 109 -24.25 -19.36 14.49
N GLY A 110 -24.45 -18.67 15.61
CA GLY A 110 -25.06 -17.34 15.60
C GLY A 110 -24.11 -16.29 15.02
N GLU A 111 -24.54 -15.66 13.93
CA GLU A 111 -23.80 -14.61 13.23
C GLU A 111 -24.47 -13.26 13.44
N THR A 112 -23.69 -12.19 13.66
CA THR A 112 -24.24 -10.85 13.90
C THR A 112 -24.30 -10.05 12.59
N VAL A 113 -25.50 -9.65 12.19
CA VAL A 113 -25.75 -8.93 10.93
C VAL A 113 -26.51 -7.64 11.21
N ALA A 114 -26.08 -6.54 10.59
CA ALA A 114 -26.72 -5.22 10.66
C ALA A 114 -27.07 -4.65 9.28
N ALA A 115 -26.53 -5.20 8.20
CA ALA A 115 -26.88 -4.79 6.85
C ALA A 115 -26.83 -5.96 5.86
N VAL A 116 -27.52 -5.77 4.74
CA VAL A 116 -27.44 -6.67 3.58
C VAL A 116 -27.34 -5.85 2.30
N ASN A 117 -26.78 -6.46 1.27
CA ASN A 117 -26.84 -5.94 -0.09
C ASN A 117 -27.38 -7.02 -1.02
N ILE A 118 -28.49 -6.71 -1.70
CA ILE A 118 -29.11 -7.59 -2.68
C ILE A 118 -28.71 -7.11 -4.07
N ILE A 119 -28.03 -7.96 -4.83
CA ILE A 119 -27.57 -7.63 -6.17
C ILE A 119 -28.34 -8.48 -7.17
N GLU A 120 -28.97 -7.85 -8.17
CA GLU A 120 -29.57 -8.55 -9.31
C GLU A 120 -28.57 -8.69 -10.45
N THR A 121 -28.70 -9.74 -11.28
CA THR A 121 -27.94 -9.80 -12.53
C THR A 121 -28.36 -8.66 -13.46
N PRO A 122 -27.46 -8.16 -14.34
CA PRO A 122 -27.78 -7.02 -15.20
C PRO A 122 -29.04 -7.19 -16.07
N ASP A 123 -29.35 -8.42 -16.50
CA ASP A 123 -30.51 -8.74 -17.33
C ASP A 123 -31.83 -8.88 -16.54
N ALA A 124 -31.77 -8.88 -15.21
CA ALA A 124 -32.93 -8.92 -14.33
C ALA A 124 -33.03 -7.69 -13.40
N ALA A 125 -32.12 -6.72 -13.53
CA ALA A 125 -32.08 -5.53 -12.69
C ALA A 125 -33.42 -4.77 -12.71
N GLY A 126 -33.96 -4.50 -11.52
CA GLY A 126 -35.24 -3.83 -11.33
C GLY A 126 -36.47 -4.76 -11.36
N ASN A 127 -36.27 -6.08 -11.42
CA ASN A 127 -37.40 -7.03 -11.40
C ASN A 127 -37.99 -7.20 -9.99
N ILE A 128 -37.17 -7.19 -8.94
CA ILE A 128 -37.64 -7.34 -7.56
C ILE A 128 -38.60 -6.21 -7.18
N GLY A 129 -39.82 -6.57 -6.78
CA GLY A 129 -40.82 -5.67 -6.20
C GLY A 129 -40.75 -5.71 -4.68
N ALA A 130 -41.89 -5.79 -3.99
CA ALA A 130 -41.94 -5.84 -2.53
C ALA A 130 -41.28 -7.12 -1.95
N TRP A 131 -40.56 -6.99 -0.84
CA TRP A 131 -39.87 -8.07 -0.13
C TRP A 131 -39.80 -7.84 1.39
N GLN A 132 -39.43 -8.89 2.13
CA GLN A 132 -39.11 -8.85 3.57
C GLN A 132 -37.81 -9.57 3.89
N LEU A 133 -36.99 -8.98 4.77
CA LEU A 133 -35.91 -9.65 5.47
C LEU A 133 -36.45 -10.24 6.78
N VAL A 134 -36.35 -11.55 6.93
CA VAL A 134 -36.94 -12.28 8.06
C VAL A 134 -35.87 -13.09 8.78
N ASN A 135 -35.76 -12.90 10.09
CA ASN A 135 -34.98 -13.78 10.94
C ASN A 135 -35.66 -15.15 11.01
N ASN A 136 -35.02 -16.17 10.46
CA ASN A 136 -35.61 -17.52 10.39
C ASN A 136 -35.69 -18.20 11.76
N ASP A 137 -34.95 -17.75 12.76
CA ASP A 137 -34.90 -18.39 14.07
C ASP A 137 -36.14 -18.09 14.92
N ASN A 138 -36.84 -16.97 14.63
CA ASN A 138 -37.98 -16.49 15.40
C ASN A 138 -39.10 -15.82 14.58
N ASP A 139 -39.01 -15.87 13.24
CA ASP A 139 -39.96 -15.29 12.29
C ASP A 139 -40.13 -13.75 12.37
N ASN A 140 -39.24 -13.04 13.07
CA ASN A 140 -39.29 -11.58 13.11
C ASN A 140 -38.87 -10.98 11.76
N VAL A 141 -39.69 -10.04 11.26
CA VAL A 141 -39.34 -9.22 10.11
C VAL A 141 -38.37 -8.13 10.58
N LEU A 142 -37.15 -8.15 10.04
CA LEU A 142 -36.08 -7.21 10.36
C LEU A 142 -36.15 -5.95 9.50
N ALA A 143 -36.55 -6.09 8.24
CA ALA A 143 -36.82 -5.01 7.31
C ALA A 143 -37.80 -5.45 6.22
N SER A 144 -38.47 -4.50 5.58
CA SER A 144 -39.27 -4.72 4.36
C SER A 144 -38.96 -3.62 3.37
N GLY A 145 -39.06 -3.89 2.07
CA GLY A 145 -38.76 -2.89 1.06
C GLY A 145 -39.16 -3.31 -0.34
N ASN A 146 -38.77 -2.49 -1.33
CA ASN A 146 -38.98 -2.76 -2.74
C ASN A 146 -37.64 -2.66 -3.48
N GLY A 147 -37.44 -3.42 -4.56
CA GLY A 147 -36.22 -3.37 -5.36
C GLY A 147 -35.01 -4.05 -4.71
N ALA A 148 -33.94 -4.23 -5.47
CA ALA A 148 -32.65 -4.69 -4.98
C ALA A 148 -31.82 -3.52 -4.42
N GLY A 149 -30.71 -3.82 -3.74
CA GLY A 149 -29.78 -2.85 -3.17
C GLY A 149 -29.50 -3.05 -1.69
N VAL A 150 -28.90 -2.03 -1.09
CA VAL A 150 -28.44 -2.04 0.30
C VAL A 150 -29.59 -1.77 1.28
N VAL A 151 -29.63 -2.54 2.37
CA VAL A 151 -30.61 -2.44 3.44
C VAL A 151 -29.90 -2.52 4.78
N THR A 152 -30.12 -1.53 5.64
CA THR A 152 -29.63 -1.51 7.03
C THR A 152 -30.75 -1.78 8.02
N PHE A 153 -30.44 -2.44 9.13
CA PHE A 153 -31.35 -2.67 10.25
C PHE A 153 -30.57 -2.74 11.56
N ASN A 154 -31.28 -2.76 12.70
CA ASN A 154 -30.63 -2.92 13.99
C ASN A 154 -29.89 -4.27 14.03
N ALA A 155 -28.61 -4.26 14.42
CA ALA A 155 -27.78 -5.45 14.50
C ALA A 155 -28.48 -6.57 15.27
N VAL A 156 -28.51 -7.76 14.68
CA VAL A 156 -29.14 -8.95 15.25
C VAL A 156 -28.21 -10.15 15.07
N THR A 157 -28.11 -10.99 16.11
CA THR A 157 -27.42 -12.27 16.02
C THR A 157 -28.41 -13.38 15.67
N LEU A 158 -28.18 -14.11 14.59
CA LEU A 158 -29.06 -15.18 14.09
C LEU A 158 -28.29 -16.27 13.36
N ASN A 159 -28.88 -17.46 13.23
CA ASN A 159 -28.29 -18.57 12.48
C ASN A 159 -28.72 -18.58 11.01
N LYS A 160 -29.82 -17.92 10.66
CA LYS A 160 -30.33 -17.92 9.28
C LYS A 160 -31.20 -16.70 8.94
N LEU A 161 -30.82 -15.98 7.88
CA LEU A 161 -31.51 -14.80 7.37
C LEU A 161 -32.24 -15.14 6.08
N ASN A 162 -33.51 -14.73 5.96
CA ASN A 162 -34.33 -14.96 4.78
C ASN A 162 -34.61 -13.65 4.04
N PHE A 163 -34.37 -13.61 2.73
CA PHE A 163 -34.92 -12.60 1.82
C PHE A 163 -36.15 -13.18 1.12
N VAL A 164 -37.33 -12.64 1.44
CA VAL A 164 -38.64 -13.12 1.00
C VAL A 164 -39.23 -12.14 -0.01
N ILE A 165 -39.21 -12.48 -1.30
CA ILE A 165 -39.81 -11.69 -2.37
C ILE A 165 -41.32 -11.91 -2.36
N GLN A 166 -42.09 -10.85 -2.11
CA GLN A 166 -43.55 -10.84 -2.07
C GLN A 166 -44.17 -10.46 -3.42
N SER A 167 -43.48 -9.66 -4.24
CA SER A 167 -43.87 -9.34 -5.61
C SER A 167 -42.66 -9.02 -6.48
N ALA A 168 -42.79 -9.17 -7.80
CA ALA A 168 -41.78 -8.81 -8.80
C ALA A 168 -42.47 -8.50 -10.15
N SER A 169 -41.87 -7.64 -10.96
CA SER A 169 -42.34 -7.26 -12.30
C SER A 169 -41.92 -8.27 -13.39
N GLY A 170 -40.91 -9.11 -13.08
CA GLY A 170 -40.43 -10.24 -13.85
C GLY A 170 -39.95 -11.37 -12.94
N THR A 171 -39.31 -12.42 -13.48
CA THR A 171 -38.68 -13.46 -12.64
C THR A 171 -37.36 -12.92 -12.09
N PRO A 172 -37.18 -12.79 -10.76
CA PRO A 172 -35.95 -12.26 -10.17
C PRO A 172 -34.74 -13.15 -10.45
N LYS A 173 -33.56 -12.55 -10.57
CA LYS A 173 -32.27 -13.25 -10.56
C LYS A 173 -31.34 -12.52 -9.61
N ILE A 174 -31.16 -13.08 -8.42
CA ILE A 174 -30.28 -12.54 -7.41
C ILE A 174 -28.89 -13.11 -7.69
N ALA A 175 -27.98 -12.24 -8.08
CA ALA A 175 -26.57 -12.55 -8.26
C ALA A 175 -25.92 -12.77 -6.89
N GLU A 176 -26.11 -11.83 -5.96
CA GLU A 176 -25.55 -11.92 -4.60
C GLU A 176 -26.57 -11.49 -3.54
N PHE A 177 -26.50 -12.17 -2.40
CA PHE A 177 -27.17 -11.82 -1.15
C PHE A 177 -26.08 -11.69 -0.10
N GLU A 178 -25.53 -10.49 0.00
CA GLU A 178 -24.42 -10.18 0.89
C GLU A 178 -24.94 -9.74 2.27
N THR A 179 -24.17 -10.04 3.32
CA THR A 179 -24.53 -9.74 4.72
C THR A 179 -23.33 -9.17 5.46
N TYR A 180 -23.54 -8.14 6.28
CA TYR A 180 -22.47 -7.39 6.95
C TYR A 180 -22.81 -7.15 8.44
N ALA A 181 -21.79 -7.18 9.29
CA ALA A 181 -21.92 -6.95 10.74
C ALA A 181 -22.17 -5.48 11.12
N ASP A 182 -21.75 -4.55 10.27
CA ASP A 182 -21.91 -3.11 10.43
C ASP A 182 -22.15 -2.40 9.07
N PHE A 183 -22.66 -1.17 9.13
CA PHE A 183 -22.88 -0.33 7.95
C PHE A 183 -22.94 1.16 8.33
N THR A 184 -22.30 2.02 7.53
CA THR A 184 -22.40 3.49 7.63
C THR A 184 -22.96 4.06 6.32
N THR A 185 -24.09 4.79 6.40
CA THR A 185 -24.69 5.49 5.23
C THR A 185 -23.95 6.81 4.97
N GLY A 186 -23.40 7.00 3.77
CA GLY A 186 -22.98 8.32 3.30
C GLY A 186 -24.21 9.26 3.13
N GLY A 187 -24.11 10.51 3.57
CA GLY A 187 -25.22 11.49 3.56
C GLY A 187 -25.64 11.97 2.15
N PRO A 188 -26.84 12.56 1.99
CA PRO A 188 -27.43 12.82 0.68
C PRO A 188 -26.98 14.16 0.06
N THR A 189 -26.67 14.14 -1.24
CA THR A 189 -26.51 15.32 -2.11
C THR A 189 -27.87 15.81 -2.67
N PRO A 190 -28.12 17.14 -2.79
CA PRO A 190 -29.39 17.67 -3.27
C PRO A 190 -29.57 17.56 -4.80
N SER A 191 -30.79 17.24 -5.24
CA SER A 191 -31.20 17.03 -6.63
C SER A 191 -31.41 18.34 -7.44
N PRO A 192 -31.07 18.40 -8.74
CA PRO A 192 -31.26 19.58 -9.58
C PRO A 192 -32.68 19.70 -10.19
N GLY A 193 -33.25 20.91 -10.11
CA GLY A 193 -34.45 21.31 -10.86
C GLY A 193 -34.16 21.71 -12.33
N PRO A 194 -35.19 21.90 -13.18
CA PRO A 194 -35.09 21.75 -14.62
C PRO A 194 -34.48 22.95 -15.36
N THR A 195 -33.81 22.61 -16.47
CA THR A 195 -33.03 23.46 -17.38
C THR A 195 -33.87 24.49 -18.15
N ILE A 196 -33.44 25.76 -18.16
CA ILE A 196 -33.82 26.77 -19.16
C ILE A 196 -32.55 27.37 -19.81
N ILE A 197 -32.60 27.50 -21.14
CA ILE A 197 -31.54 27.88 -22.10
C ILE A 197 -31.04 29.35 -21.91
N PRO A 198 -29.74 29.67 -22.14
CA PRO A 198 -29.15 30.97 -21.78
C PRO A 198 -29.16 32.03 -22.90
N THR A 199 -29.12 33.32 -22.50
CA THR A 199 -28.63 34.47 -23.31
C THR A 199 -27.92 35.51 -22.40
N PRO A 200 -27.04 36.39 -22.94
CA PRO A 200 -25.72 36.67 -22.36
C PRO A 200 -25.58 37.91 -21.45
N LEU A 201 -24.40 37.98 -20.81
CA LEU A 201 -23.91 38.86 -19.74
C LEU A 201 -23.84 40.38 -20.08
N PRO A 202 -23.91 41.26 -19.06
CA PRO A 202 -22.70 42.03 -18.70
C PRO A 202 -22.48 42.25 -17.17
N SER A 203 -21.19 42.28 -16.77
CA SER A 203 -20.65 42.60 -15.42
C SER A 203 -20.76 44.12 -15.12
N PRO A 204 -20.58 44.68 -13.87
CA PRO A 204 -19.41 44.44 -12.99
C PRO A 204 -19.55 44.58 -11.44
N VAL A 205 -18.52 44.07 -10.75
CA VAL A 205 -17.92 44.33 -9.41
C VAL A 205 -18.66 44.11 -8.06
N THR A 206 -18.17 43.08 -7.37
CA THR A 206 -17.83 42.82 -5.93
C THR A 206 -18.42 43.67 -4.78
N PRO A 207 -18.82 42.96 -3.70
CA PRO A 207 -18.08 43.04 -2.44
C PRO A 207 -17.53 41.68 -1.98
N THR A 208 -16.41 41.79 -1.29
CA THR A 208 -15.41 40.80 -0.86
C THR A 208 -15.89 39.70 0.07
N SER A 209 -15.65 38.44 -0.33
CA SER A 209 -15.09 37.35 0.48
C SER A 209 -14.16 36.51 -0.43
N PRO A 210 -13.06 35.93 0.09
CA PRO A 210 -12.07 35.24 -0.74
C PRO A 210 -12.65 33.95 -1.34
N PRO A 211 -12.06 33.42 -2.43
CA PRO A 211 -12.52 32.19 -3.09
C PRO A 211 -12.25 30.98 -2.19
N ILE A 212 -13.23 30.08 -2.02
CA ILE A 212 -13.00 28.77 -1.42
C ILE A 212 -12.64 27.81 -2.56
N ASN A 213 -11.36 27.46 -2.65
CA ASN A 213 -10.81 26.33 -3.41
C ASN A 213 -9.85 25.61 -2.45
N GLY A 214 -10.01 24.29 -2.29
CA GLY A 214 -9.25 23.43 -1.37
C GLY A 214 -10.07 23.00 -0.15
N GLY A 215 -10.31 21.70 0.03
CA GLY A 215 -10.75 21.17 1.32
C GLY A 215 -9.55 21.02 2.25
N ASP A 216 -9.77 20.83 3.56
CA ASP A 216 -8.68 20.72 4.54
C ASP A 216 -7.63 19.64 4.20
N CYS A 217 -8.05 18.57 3.53
CA CYS A 217 -7.16 17.51 3.08
C CYS A 217 -6.28 17.94 1.89
N GLU A 218 -6.86 18.64 0.91
CA GLU A 218 -6.12 19.17 -0.24
C GLU A 218 -5.04 20.16 0.19
N ASP A 219 -5.40 21.10 1.07
CA ASP A 219 -4.45 22.08 1.60
C ASP A 219 -3.34 21.37 2.38
N LEU A 220 -3.69 20.36 3.18
CA LEU A 220 -2.71 19.58 3.95
C LEU A 220 -1.71 18.83 3.07
N ILE A 221 -2.11 18.34 1.89
CA ILE A 221 -1.23 17.55 1.03
C ILE A 221 -0.44 18.46 0.08
N ASN A 222 -1.12 19.44 -0.52
CA ASN A 222 -0.61 20.18 -1.67
C ASN A 222 -0.07 21.58 -1.32
N ASP A 223 -0.44 22.18 -0.19
CA ASP A 223 0.18 23.43 0.25
C ASP A 223 1.48 23.16 1.03
N PRO A 224 2.66 23.56 0.51
CA PRO A 224 3.93 23.41 1.22
C PRO A 224 4.07 24.35 2.43
N ASN A 225 3.11 25.25 2.67
CA ASN A 225 3.09 26.17 3.81
C ASN A 225 2.11 25.74 4.91
N VAL A 226 1.42 24.61 4.74
CA VAL A 226 0.55 24.02 5.77
C VAL A 226 1.23 22.77 6.32
N ASN A 227 1.66 22.81 7.58
CA ASN A 227 2.26 21.67 8.26
C ASN A 227 1.17 20.70 8.79
N TRP A 228 1.56 19.50 9.22
CA TRP A 228 0.64 18.37 9.43
C TRP A 228 -0.46 18.59 10.47
N ARG A 229 -0.26 19.54 11.40
CA ARG A 229 -1.22 19.89 12.46
C ARG A 229 -1.85 21.27 12.27
N GLU A 230 -1.64 21.90 11.11
CA GLU A 230 -2.06 23.28 10.86
C GLU A 230 -3.37 23.39 10.05
N SER A 231 -3.86 22.29 9.49
CA SER A 231 -5.19 22.22 8.86
C SER A 231 -6.31 22.11 9.90
N ASN A 232 -7.58 22.17 9.44
CA ASN A 232 -8.71 21.92 10.35
C ASN A 232 -8.89 20.43 10.70
N LEU A 233 -8.09 19.49 10.15
CA LEU A 233 -8.11 18.09 10.56
C LEU A 233 -7.49 17.93 11.96
N GLN A 234 -8.33 17.70 12.97
CA GLN A 234 -7.92 17.79 14.39
C GLN A 234 -7.40 16.47 15.01
N SER A 235 -7.58 15.32 14.35
CA SER A 235 -7.18 14.02 14.89
C SER A 235 -6.20 13.29 13.99
N ASP A 236 -5.35 12.46 14.61
CA ASP A 236 -4.45 11.54 13.90
C ASP A 236 -5.21 10.70 12.89
N GLN A 237 -6.32 10.10 13.32
CA GLN A 237 -7.16 9.29 12.45
C GLN A 237 -7.60 10.06 11.20
N ALA A 238 -8.07 11.31 11.35
CA ALA A 238 -8.57 12.10 10.21
C ALA A 238 -7.45 12.53 9.26
N ILE A 239 -6.27 12.89 9.81
CA ILE A 239 -5.10 13.23 9.00
C ILE A 239 -4.59 11.99 8.25
N VAL A 240 -4.47 10.85 8.93
CA VAL A 240 -4.01 9.60 8.31
C VAL A 240 -5.00 9.10 7.27
N GLU A 241 -6.30 9.22 7.51
CA GLU A 241 -7.33 8.89 6.52
C GLU A 241 -7.18 9.76 5.26
N CYS A 242 -6.99 11.07 5.42
CA CYS A 242 -6.68 11.98 4.31
C CYS A 242 -5.42 11.57 3.54
N LEU A 243 -4.33 11.27 4.25
CA LEU A 243 -3.07 10.82 3.65
C LEU A 243 -3.23 9.47 2.91
N SER A 244 -3.98 8.52 3.48
CA SER A 244 -4.24 7.23 2.85
C SER A 244 -5.11 7.34 1.60
N GLN A 245 -6.20 8.10 1.66
CA GLN A 245 -7.11 8.28 0.52
C GLN A 245 -6.44 9.01 -0.65
N SER A 246 -5.60 10.00 -0.36
CA SER A 246 -4.84 10.73 -1.38
C SER A 246 -3.70 9.94 -1.99
N LEU A 247 -3.11 9.00 -1.23
CA LEU A 247 -2.10 8.09 -1.76
C LEU A 247 -2.71 7.08 -2.75
N GLY A 248 -3.94 6.64 -2.49
CA GLY A 248 -4.63 5.64 -3.29
C GLY A 248 -4.46 4.22 -2.76
N THR A 249 -4.71 3.23 -3.61
CA THR A 249 -4.70 1.81 -3.23
C THR A 249 -3.75 1.02 -4.14
N PRO A 250 -2.87 0.15 -3.58
CA PRO A 250 -2.01 -0.70 -4.40
C PRO A 250 -2.84 -1.65 -5.26
N VAL A 251 -2.29 -2.02 -6.41
CA VAL A 251 -2.81 -3.10 -7.25
C VAL A 251 -1.79 -4.22 -7.38
N GLY A 252 -2.25 -5.40 -7.79
CA GLY A 252 -1.40 -6.56 -7.98
C GLY A 252 -1.19 -7.34 -6.68
N PHE A 253 -0.07 -8.04 -6.55
CA PHE A 253 0.18 -8.92 -5.39
C PHE A 253 0.12 -8.22 -4.03
N GLY A 254 0.56 -6.96 -3.91
CA GLY A 254 0.49 -6.19 -2.66
C GLY A 254 -0.81 -5.42 -2.42
N GLU A 255 -1.90 -5.76 -3.13
CA GLU A 255 -3.20 -5.07 -3.13
C GLU A 255 -3.88 -4.92 -1.76
N ASN A 256 -3.46 -5.66 -0.74
CA ASN A 256 -4.04 -5.58 0.61
C ASN A 256 -3.28 -4.62 1.54
N ALA A 257 -2.17 -4.01 1.09
CA ALA A 257 -1.40 -3.11 1.94
C ALA A 257 -2.18 -1.80 2.20
N THR A 258 -2.43 -1.55 3.49
CA THR A 258 -3.03 -0.32 4.07
C THR A 258 -2.03 0.45 4.94
N GLY A 259 -0.92 -0.16 5.31
CA GLY A 259 0.15 0.43 6.09
C GLY A 259 -0.30 0.89 7.48
N GLY A 260 0.08 2.12 7.82
CA GLY A 260 -0.26 2.80 9.06
C GLY A 260 -1.71 3.25 9.19
N PHE A 261 -2.55 3.04 8.18
CA PHE A 261 -3.97 3.40 8.24
C PHE A 261 -4.80 2.23 8.78
N ASN A 262 -5.60 2.49 9.81
CA ASN A 262 -6.63 1.58 10.29
C ASN A 262 -8.02 2.19 10.06
N PRO A 263 -8.82 1.66 9.12
CA PRO A 263 -10.20 2.11 8.90
C PRO A 263 -11.09 1.99 10.15
N GLY A 264 -10.79 1.04 11.04
CA GLY A 264 -11.51 0.84 12.31
C GLY A 264 -11.13 1.83 13.42
N GLY A 265 -10.21 2.76 13.16
CA GLY A 265 -9.71 3.73 14.15
C GLY A 265 -8.39 3.32 14.82
N GLY A 266 -7.72 4.27 15.46
CA GLY A 266 -6.46 4.03 16.17
C GLY A 266 -5.21 4.18 15.29
N SER A 267 -5.34 4.80 14.12
CA SER A 267 -4.20 5.26 13.34
C SER A 267 -3.50 6.39 14.08
N ASN A 268 -2.17 6.36 14.14
CA ASN A 268 -1.34 7.35 14.82
C ASN A 268 -0.53 8.11 13.77
N LEU A 269 -0.59 9.44 13.83
CA LEU A 269 0.26 10.28 13.02
C LEU A 269 1.53 10.58 13.80
N VAL A 270 2.65 10.04 13.32
CA VAL A 270 3.97 10.30 13.88
C VAL A 270 4.69 11.31 13.00
N ILE A 271 5.06 12.46 13.56
CA ILE A 271 5.77 13.52 12.85
C ILE A 271 7.22 13.49 13.31
N ILE A 272 8.15 13.24 12.39
CA ILE A 272 9.59 13.29 12.63
C ILE A 272 10.07 14.72 12.47
N THR A 273 10.82 15.23 13.46
CA THR A 273 11.47 16.56 13.43
C THR A 273 12.98 16.43 13.14
N ASP A 274 13.68 17.53 12.88
CA ASP A 274 15.14 17.51 12.64
C ASP A 274 15.99 17.32 13.92
N ASP A 275 15.37 17.35 15.09
CA ASP A 275 15.99 17.05 16.39
C ASP A 275 16.09 15.54 16.65
N ASN A 276 17.22 14.92 16.25
CA ASN A 276 17.48 13.47 16.37
C ASN A 276 16.49 12.60 15.58
N PRO A 277 16.37 12.81 14.25
CA PRO A 277 15.37 12.12 13.44
C PRO A 277 15.56 10.61 13.38
N GLU A 278 16.81 10.11 13.44
CA GLU A 278 17.08 8.67 13.41
C GLU A 278 16.52 7.94 14.63
N GLU A 279 16.67 8.52 15.83
CA GLU A 279 16.13 7.95 17.07
C GLU A 279 14.60 7.99 17.09
N GLN A 280 13.99 9.09 16.60
CA GLN A 280 12.53 9.20 16.47
C GLN A 280 11.99 8.16 15.48
N LEU A 281 12.64 8.03 14.33
CA LEU A 281 12.24 7.10 13.29
C LEU A 281 12.36 5.66 13.77
N LEU A 282 13.48 5.29 14.42
CA LEU A 282 13.66 3.96 15.00
C LEU A 282 12.51 3.61 15.97
N ALA A 283 12.13 4.55 16.84
CA ALA A 283 11.03 4.35 17.78
C ALA A 283 9.68 4.16 17.06
N ALA A 284 9.45 4.93 15.99
CA ALA A 284 8.20 4.88 15.23
C ALA A 284 8.05 3.57 14.44
N VAL A 285 9.11 3.14 13.74
CA VAL A 285 9.08 1.95 12.88
C VAL A 285 9.17 0.63 13.65
N SER A 286 9.64 0.65 14.91
CA SER A 286 9.72 -0.55 15.77
C SER A 286 8.43 -0.85 16.52
N SER A 287 7.37 -0.08 16.28
CA SER A 287 6.07 -0.23 16.93
C SER A 287 5.13 -1.08 16.09
N THR A 288 4.32 -1.93 16.74
CA THR A 288 3.24 -2.69 16.08
C THR A 288 1.95 -1.89 15.92
N ASN A 289 1.91 -0.65 16.40
CA ASN A 289 0.76 0.23 16.24
C ASN A 289 0.58 0.61 14.77
N HIS A 290 -0.65 0.98 14.38
CA HIS A 290 -0.89 1.59 13.08
C HIS A 290 -0.28 2.99 13.05
N ASN A 291 0.94 3.10 12.51
CA ASN A 291 1.72 4.32 12.49
C ASN A 291 1.86 4.83 11.06
N TRP A 292 1.35 6.04 10.82
CA TRP A 292 1.65 6.81 9.61
C TRP A 292 2.70 7.84 9.95
N ILE A 293 3.91 7.63 9.44
CA ILE A 293 5.10 8.42 9.75
C ILE A 293 5.30 9.44 8.64
N VAL A 294 5.28 10.72 9.00
CA VAL A 294 5.58 11.85 8.12
C VAL A 294 6.76 12.65 8.68
N PHE A 295 7.34 13.51 7.86
CA PHE A 295 8.43 14.39 8.25
C PHE A 295 7.91 15.82 8.33
N ASP A 296 8.23 16.54 9.40
CA ASP A 296 7.82 17.93 9.57
C ASP A 296 8.23 18.77 8.35
N LYS A 297 7.26 19.44 7.71
CA LYS A 297 7.52 20.12 6.43
C LYS A 297 8.43 21.33 6.60
N ASP A 298 8.44 21.96 7.77
CA ASP A 298 9.26 23.13 8.04
C ASP A 298 10.70 22.74 8.35
N ASP A 299 10.88 21.76 9.23
CA ASP A 299 12.20 21.25 9.62
C ASP A 299 12.92 20.62 8.42
N PHE A 300 12.18 19.90 7.57
CA PHE A 300 12.68 19.25 6.36
C PHE A 300 12.37 20.06 5.09
N ARG A 301 12.22 21.38 5.20
CA ARG A 301 12.01 22.25 4.02
C ARG A 301 13.21 22.23 3.08
N ASN A 302 14.41 22.10 3.63
CA ASN A 302 15.64 21.95 2.86
C ASN A 302 16.04 20.47 2.75
N ASP A 303 16.89 20.18 1.77
CA ASP A 303 17.46 18.84 1.56
C ASP A 303 18.25 18.40 2.80
N THR A 304 17.75 17.37 3.49
CA THR A 304 18.29 16.93 4.79
C THR A 304 18.48 15.42 4.82
N ALA A 305 19.72 15.00 5.10
CA ALA A 305 20.09 13.60 5.21
C ALA A 305 19.66 13.00 6.55
N ILE A 306 18.94 11.88 6.48
CA ILE A 306 18.73 10.94 7.59
C ILE A 306 19.60 9.72 7.30
N SER A 307 20.45 9.32 8.24
CA SER A 307 21.34 8.17 8.04
C SER A 307 21.41 7.30 9.29
N MET A 308 20.80 6.12 9.21
CA MET A 308 20.57 5.27 10.38
C MET A 308 21.87 4.71 10.99
N HIS A 309 23.01 4.77 10.29
CA HIS A 309 24.33 4.47 10.88
C HIS A 309 24.66 5.35 12.11
N ARG A 310 24.07 6.55 12.19
CA ARG A 310 24.30 7.51 13.29
C ARG A 310 23.94 6.93 14.65
N LEU A 311 22.98 6.01 14.70
CA LEU A 311 22.58 5.28 15.91
C LEU A 311 23.73 4.45 16.51
N ASP A 312 24.69 4.03 15.69
CA ASP A 312 25.82 3.20 16.09
C ASP A 312 27.11 4.01 16.35
N CYS A 313 27.09 5.33 16.21
CA CYS A 313 28.30 6.17 16.33
C CYS A 313 28.90 6.24 17.74
N SER A 314 28.16 5.83 18.77
CA SER A 314 28.69 5.64 20.13
C SER A 314 29.52 4.34 20.28
N SER A 315 29.47 3.44 19.29
CA SER A 315 30.23 2.19 19.28
C SER A 315 31.73 2.45 19.14
N SER A 316 32.52 1.88 20.05
CA SER A 316 33.98 1.93 19.97
C SER A 316 34.56 1.26 18.71
N ALA A 317 33.87 0.25 18.16
CA ALA A 317 34.28 -0.40 16.92
C ALA A 317 34.12 0.54 15.71
N VAL A 318 32.97 1.23 15.62
CA VAL A 318 32.68 2.21 14.55
C VAL A 318 33.64 3.40 14.64
N GLN A 319 33.83 3.95 15.84
CA GLN A 319 34.79 5.02 16.09
C GLN A 319 36.22 4.63 15.72
N SER A 320 36.61 3.37 15.99
CA SER A 320 37.94 2.86 15.62
C SER A 320 38.09 2.68 14.11
N ALA A 321 37.06 2.18 13.42
CA ALA A 321 37.08 2.01 11.96
C ALA A 321 37.24 3.35 11.23
N LEU A 322 36.58 4.39 11.75
CA LEU A 322 36.66 5.76 11.22
C LEU A 322 37.86 6.56 11.74
N ASP A 323 38.58 6.07 12.76
CA ASP A 323 39.56 6.87 13.51
C ASP A 323 38.95 8.23 13.95
N ALA A 324 37.76 8.18 14.55
CA ALA A 324 36.92 9.34 14.79
C ALA A 324 36.17 9.25 16.13
N ASN A 325 35.77 10.40 16.68
CA ASN A 325 34.83 10.43 17.80
C ASN A 325 33.37 10.36 17.29
N GLU A 326 32.42 10.25 18.21
CA GLU A 326 30.99 10.14 17.87
C GLU A 326 30.48 11.31 16.99
N ASN A 327 30.91 12.54 17.29
CA ASN A 327 30.47 13.72 16.51
C ASN A 327 30.93 13.65 15.05
N LEU A 328 32.19 13.27 14.82
CA LEU A 328 32.72 13.10 13.46
C LEU A 328 32.11 11.86 12.78
N CYS A 329 31.78 10.81 13.52
CA CYS A 329 31.03 9.68 12.95
C CYS A 329 29.65 10.11 12.44
N ARG A 330 28.92 10.96 13.19
CA ARG A 330 27.58 11.39 12.79
C ARG A 330 27.56 12.36 11.58
N ASP A 331 28.67 13.01 11.28
CA ASP A 331 28.83 13.96 10.17
C ASP A 331 29.95 13.50 9.21
N PRO A 332 29.60 12.72 8.16
CA PRO A 332 30.57 12.23 7.19
C PRO A 332 31.39 13.34 6.53
N PHE A 333 30.80 14.51 6.26
CA PHE A 333 31.51 15.61 5.60
C PHE A 333 32.50 16.30 6.53
N ALA A 334 32.15 16.50 7.80
CA ALA A 334 33.10 16.97 8.81
C ALA A 334 34.24 15.96 9.03
N TRP A 335 33.93 14.66 9.02
CA TRP A 335 34.93 13.60 9.05
C TRP A 335 35.90 13.71 7.87
N CYS A 336 35.39 13.81 6.64
CA CYS A 336 36.21 13.92 5.43
C CYS A 336 37.13 15.14 5.47
N SER A 337 36.59 16.30 5.86
CA SER A 337 37.37 17.53 6.06
C SER A 337 38.50 17.34 7.07
N SER A 338 38.24 16.63 8.18
CA SER A 338 39.25 16.32 9.19
C SER A 338 40.33 15.33 8.71
N LYS A 339 39.99 14.48 7.74
CA LYS A 339 40.90 13.49 7.14
C LYS A 339 41.58 13.97 5.85
N GLY A 340 41.20 15.14 5.33
CA GLY A 340 41.73 15.67 4.07
C GLY A 340 41.20 14.96 2.82
N VAL A 341 40.04 14.30 2.93
CA VAL A 341 39.34 13.65 1.81
C VAL A 341 38.54 14.73 1.05
N SER A 342 38.55 14.66 -0.27
CA SER A 342 37.83 15.61 -1.12
C SER A 342 36.31 15.46 -0.95
N SER A 343 35.54 16.51 -1.26
CA SER A 343 34.07 16.43 -1.16
C SER A 343 33.46 15.43 -2.16
N SER A 344 34.08 15.23 -3.33
CA SER A 344 33.59 14.26 -4.34
C SER A 344 33.80 12.81 -3.90
N ASP A 345 34.88 12.55 -3.16
CA ASP A 345 35.25 11.18 -2.76
C ASP A 345 34.78 10.86 -1.34
N CYS A 346 34.16 11.84 -0.66
CA CYS A 346 33.89 11.79 0.77
C CYS A 346 33.01 10.61 1.18
N LEU A 347 31.84 10.47 0.55
CA LEU A 347 30.89 9.43 0.92
C LEU A 347 31.40 8.04 0.54
N GLU A 348 32.14 7.93 -0.57
CA GLU A 348 32.76 6.68 -0.99
C GLU A 348 33.82 6.24 0.01
N GLU A 349 34.78 7.09 0.38
CA GLU A 349 35.77 6.76 1.42
C GLU A 349 35.08 6.43 2.75
N PHE A 350 34.16 7.29 3.23
CA PHE A 350 33.54 7.14 4.54
C PHE A 350 32.76 5.82 4.65
N TYR A 351 31.87 5.54 3.70
CA TYR A 351 30.99 4.39 3.79
C TYR A 351 31.62 3.12 3.19
N ASN A 352 32.19 3.23 1.99
CA ASN A 352 32.59 2.06 1.20
C ASN A 352 34.02 1.60 1.46
N GLU A 353 34.89 2.45 2.00
CA GLU A 353 36.24 2.06 2.41
C GLU A 353 36.34 1.84 3.92
N ARG A 354 35.90 2.80 4.74
CA ARG A 354 36.09 2.73 6.20
C ARG A 354 35.07 1.88 6.92
N LEU A 355 33.80 1.95 6.50
CA LEU A 355 32.72 1.23 7.16
C LEU A 355 32.36 -0.11 6.48
N ASN A 356 33.09 -0.49 5.43
CA ASN A 356 32.89 -1.75 4.71
C ASN A 356 33.49 -2.95 5.46
N ASP A 357 32.91 -3.24 6.63
CA ASP A 357 33.32 -4.34 7.50
C ASP A 357 32.08 -5.01 8.12
N SER A 358 31.90 -6.30 7.86
CA SER A 358 30.77 -7.08 8.38
C SER A 358 30.77 -7.25 9.91
N ASP A 359 31.90 -7.00 10.58
CA ASP A 359 31.99 -7.10 12.04
C ASP A 359 31.46 -5.84 12.76
N LEU A 360 31.19 -4.75 12.02
CA LEU A 360 30.57 -3.54 12.57
C LEU A 360 29.08 -3.76 12.87
N PRO A 361 28.50 -3.04 13.85
CA PRO A 361 27.11 -3.24 14.27
C PRO A 361 26.05 -2.64 13.32
N ILE A 362 26.45 -1.79 12.38
CA ILE A 362 25.54 -1.03 11.51
C ILE A 362 24.74 -1.97 10.60
N ARG A 363 23.41 -1.95 10.70
CA ARG A 363 22.50 -2.76 9.87
C ARG A 363 21.24 -1.97 9.50
N ASN A 364 20.50 -2.48 8.52
CA ASN A 364 19.16 -1.99 8.23
C ASN A 364 18.24 -2.18 9.43
N GLN A 365 17.55 -1.10 9.80
CA GLN A 365 16.59 -1.10 10.91
C GLN A 365 15.30 -1.81 10.49
N LEU A 366 14.68 -2.51 11.45
CA LEU A 366 13.43 -3.23 11.21
C LEU A 366 12.25 -2.25 11.17
N ILE A 367 11.44 -2.33 10.13
CA ILE A 367 10.07 -1.80 10.10
C ILE A 367 9.14 -2.94 10.50
N ASP A 368 8.40 -2.74 11.59
CA ASP A 368 7.37 -3.66 12.09
C ASP A 368 6.04 -3.46 11.34
N SER A 369 5.06 -4.31 11.61
CA SER A 369 3.76 -4.32 10.94
C SER A 369 2.99 -3.00 11.08
N ASN A 370 2.07 -2.76 10.15
CA ASN A 370 1.13 -1.63 10.18
C ASN A 370 1.82 -0.26 10.16
N THR A 371 2.84 -0.12 9.31
CA THR A 371 3.64 1.10 9.22
C THR A 371 3.56 1.69 7.83
N THR A 372 3.30 3.00 7.74
CA THR A 372 3.57 3.80 6.54
C THR A 372 4.70 4.77 6.82
N ILE A 373 5.72 4.82 5.97
CA ILE A 373 6.69 5.93 5.90
C ILE A 373 6.34 6.76 4.68
N ASP A 374 5.98 8.02 4.89
CA ASP A 374 5.46 8.93 3.86
C ASP A 374 6.27 10.23 3.81
N GLY A 375 7.01 10.40 2.71
CA GLY A 375 7.89 11.54 2.50
C GLY A 375 7.26 12.74 1.80
N ARG A 376 5.94 12.75 1.57
CA ARG A 376 5.26 13.87 0.89
C ARG A 376 5.46 15.17 1.67
N GLY A 377 5.63 16.28 0.95
CA GLY A 377 5.75 17.62 1.54
C GLY A 377 7.08 17.95 2.24
N ALA A 378 8.03 17.01 2.32
CA ALA A 378 9.31 17.18 2.99
C ALA A 378 10.50 16.73 2.12
N ASN A 379 11.66 17.38 2.30
CA ASN A 379 12.91 17.08 1.59
C ASN A 379 13.89 16.24 2.43
N ALA A 380 13.35 15.38 3.29
CA ALA A 380 14.11 14.32 3.94
C ALA A 380 14.50 13.21 2.94
N TYR A 381 15.73 12.71 3.05
CA TYR A 381 16.21 11.55 2.31
C TYR A 381 17.03 10.61 3.18
N PHE A 382 16.99 9.31 2.87
CA PHE A 382 17.83 8.30 3.51
C PHE A 382 19.17 8.18 2.81
N LEU A 383 20.25 8.34 3.56
CA LEU A 383 21.61 8.22 3.05
C LEU A 383 22.24 6.88 3.46
N PHE A 384 22.84 6.22 2.46
CA PHE A 384 23.65 5.01 2.53
C PHE A 384 22.89 3.72 2.85
N ASN A 385 22.14 3.67 3.95
CA ASN A 385 21.38 2.49 4.36
C ASN A 385 19.90 2.80 4.54
N GLY A 386 19.06 1.80 4.29
CA GLY A 386 17.63 1.91 4.55
C GLY A 386 17.15 0.87 5.56
N PHE A 387 16.11 0.13 5.19
CA PHE A 387 15.32 -0.66 6.12
C PHE A 387 15.17 -2.11 5.70
N LYS A 388 14.86 -2.96 6.68
CA LYS A 388 14.34 -4.30 6.45
C LYS A 388 12.90 -4.37 6.96
N ILE A 389 12.04 -5.05 6.22
CA ILE A 389 10.65 -5.35 6.55
C ILE A 389 10.64 -6.85 6.81
N GLY A 390 10.49 -7.23 8.08
CA GLY A 390 10.79 -8.58 8.54
C GLY A 390 12.24 -8.82 8.94
N ALA A 391 12.48 -10.00 9.49
CA ALA A 391 13.83 -10.48 9.78
C ALA A 391 13.95 -11.98 9.55
N ASP A 392 15.12 -12.40 9.09
CA ASP A 392 15.49 -13.80 8.91
C ASP A 392 16.87 -14.09 9.48
N SER A 393 17.15 -15.38 9.69
CA SER A 393 18.47 -15.87 9.99
C SER A 393 18.72 -17.18 9.26
N SER A 394 19.84 -17.25 8.53
CA SER A 394 20.26 -18.46 7.79
C SER A 394 19.19 -19.02 6.84
N GLY A 395 18.34 -18.16 6.28
CA GLY A 395 17.27 -18.55 5.37
C GLY A 395 15.99 -19.07 6.03
N ALA A 396 15.79 -18.81 7.32
CA ALA A 396 14.54 -19.07 8.05
C ALA A 396 13.99 -17.76 8.63
N SER A 397 12.67 -17.58 8.59
CA SER A 397 12.03 -16.40 9.20
C SER A 397 12.28 -16.37 10.72
N THR A 398 12.49 -15.16 11.23
CA THR A 398 12.63 -14.86 12.66
C THR A 398 11.67 -13.77 13.13
N HIS A 399 11.17 -12.95 12.21
CA HIS A 399 10.13 -11.96 12.43
C HIS A 399 9.40 -11.71 11.11
N VAL A 400 8.08 -11.69 11.16
CA VAL A 400 7.19 -11.41 10.03
C VAL A 400 6.61 -10.02 10.26
N SER A 401 6.83 -9.12 9.33
CA SER A 401 6.17 -7.81 9.29
C SER A 401 5.11 -7.85 8.19
N THR A 402 3.96 -7.28 8.46
CA THR A 402 2.80 -7.30 7.58
C THR A 402 2.25 -5.91 7.40
N ASN A 403 1.66 -5.61 6.25
CA ASN A 403 0.93 -4.35 6.06
C ASN A 403 1.85 -3.13 6.19
N VAL A 404 2.81 -2.99 5.27
CA VAL A 404 3.83 -1.93 5.30
C VAL A 404 3.83 -1.13 3.99
N ILE A 405 3.84 0.20 4.10
CA ILE A 405 3.94 1.11 2.96
C ILE A 405 5.19 1.99 3.11
N VAL A 406 5.96 2.15 2.05
CA VAL A 406 7.03 3.16 1.97
C VAL A 406 6.77 3.99 0.72
N THR A 407 6.51 5.28 0.91
CA THR A 407 6.10 6.17 -0.17
C THR A 407 6.75 7.54 -0.17
N ASN A 408 6.96 8.09 -1.37
CA ASN A 408 7.47 9.45 -1.60
C ASN A 408 8.78 9.77 -0.85
N MET A 409 9.60 8.75 -0.59
CA MET A 409 10.93 8.89 0.00
C MET A 409 12.01 8.94 -1.07
N GLU A 410 13.13 9.55 -0.72
CA GLU A 410 14.36 9.47 -1.51
C GLU A 410 15.41 8.66 -0.75
N PHE A 411 16.08 7.75 -1.46
CA PHE A 411 17.15 6.90 -0.97
C PHE A 411 18.40 7.16 -1.82
N ARG A 412 19.48 7.62 -1.18
CA ARG A 412 20.75 7.93 -1.84
C ARG A 412 21.82 6.97 -1.38
N GLY A 413 22.40 6.22 -2.30
CA GLY A 413 23.62 5.46 -2.03
C GLY A 413 24.83 6.37 -1.84
N ALA A 414 25.91 5.82 -1.29
CA ALA A 414 27.22 6.46 -1.22
C ALA A 414 28.10 5.98 -2.40
N GLY A 415 27.57 6.01 -3.63
CA GLY A 415 28.10 5.23 -4.74
C GLY A 415 27.56 3.80 -4.73
N HIS A 416 28.34 2.82 -5.21
CA HIS A 416 27.94 1.41 -5.20
C HIS A 416 29.12 0.48 -4.99
N ILE A 417 29.02 -0.40 -3.98
CA ILE A 417 29.93 -1.52 -3.79
C ILE A 417 29.15 -2.82 -3.82
N GLU A 418 29.62 -3.74 -4.66
CA GLU A 418 29.04 -5.07 -4.67
C GLU A 418 29.44 -5.85 -3.41
N ASP A 419 28.44 -6.42 -2.75
CA ASP A 419 28.58 -7.27 -1.56
C ASP A 419 29.27 -6.55 -0.38
N HIS A 420 28.86 -5.29 -0.16
CA HIS A 420 29.32 -4.47 0.96
C HIS A 420 29.08 -5.17 2.32
N GLY A 421 30.05 -5.13 3.23
CA GLY A 421 30.04 -5.88 4.49
C GLY A 421 28.89 -5.53 5.44
N LEU A 422 28.39 -4.29 5.38
CA LEU A 422 27.21 -3.84 6.12
C LEU A 422 25.87 -4.25 5.51
N ASP A 423 25.90 -4.74 4.26
CA ASP A 423 24.73 -5.17 3.51
C ASP A 423 23.62 -4.08 3.41
N PRO A 424 23.95 -2.85 2.95
CA PRO A 424 23.09 -1.67 3.01
C PRO A 424 22.08 -1.62 1.85
N ASP A 425 21.15 -2.58 1.84
CA ASP A 425 19.96 -2.49 0.98
C ASP A 425 19.14 -1.25 1.37
N MET A 426 18.47 -0.61 0.40
CA MET A 426 17.56 0.48 0.71
C MET A 426 16.25 -0.05 1.31
N LEU A 427 15.64 -1.05 0.69
CA LEU A 427 14.48 -1.75 1.24
C LEU A 427 14.65 -3.25 1.08
N ARG A 428 14.54 -4.01 2.17
CA ARG A 428 14.60 -5.48 2.14
C ARG A 428 13.36 -6.08 2.77
N VAL A 429 12.50 -6.70 1.98
CA VAL A 429 11.40 -7.52 2.48
C VAL A 429 11.90 -8.95 2.69
N THR A 430 11.80 -9.47 3.91
CA THR A 430 12.31 -10.80 4.25
C THR A 430 11.48 -11.50 5.32
N GLY A 431 11.84 -12.74 5.63
CA GLY A 431 11.26 -13.49 6.73
C GLY A 431 9.76 -13.72 6.56
N GLU A 432 9.33 -14.09 5.35
CA GLU A 432 7.91 -14.34 5.03
C GLU A 432 7.01 -13.10 5.22
N SER A 433 7.58 -11.90 5.29
CA SER A 433 6.81 -10.65 5.38
C SER A 433 5.99 -10.39 4.12
N HIS A 434 4.82 -9.76 4.28
CA HIS A 434 3.84 -9.61 3.20
C HIS A 434 2.88 -8.43 3.35
N ASP A 435 2.07 -8.19 2.32
CA ASP A 435 1.23 -6.99 2.17
C ASP A 435 2.07 -5.71 2.22
N VAL A 436 2.99 -5.59 1.26
CA VAL A 436 3.96 -4.49 1.19
C VAL A 436 3.76 -3.66 -0.07
N TRP A 437 3.76 -2.33 0.09
CA TRP A 437 3.70 -1.40 -1.03
C TRP A 437 4.88 -0.41 -1.01
N ILE A 438 5.69 -0.44 -2.06
CA ILE A 438 6.83 0.47 -2.27
C ILE A 438 6.43 1.39 -3.44
N HIS A 439 6.06 2.63 -3.12
CA HIS A 439 5.36 3.52 -4.04
C HIS A 439 6.04 4.89 -4.22
N GLN A 440 6.16 5.39 -5.44
CA GLN A 440 6.64 6.77 -5.69
C GLN A 440 7.93 7.18 -4.96
N ASN A 441 8.85 6.24 -4.73
CA ASN A 441 10.15 6.55 -4.14
C ASN A 441 11.18 6.83 -5.23
N THR A 442 12.19 7.63 -4.91
CA THR A 442 13.38 7.81 -5.75
C THR A 442 14.57 7.09 -5.12
N PHE A 443 15.29 6.29 -5.91
CA PHE A 443 16.54 5.65 -5.52
C PHE A 443 17.64 6.14 -6.46
N SER A 444 18.71 6.72 -5.92
CA SER A 444 19.84 7.23 -6.70
C SER A 444 21.14 6.64 -6.21
N THR A 445 21.77 5.85 -7.08
CA THR A 445 22.75 4.82 -6.67
C THR A 445 22.17 3.94 -5.55
N THR A 446 22.88 2.91 -5.11
CA THR A 446 22.49 2.14 -3.93
C THR A 446 23.71 1.57 -3.28
N GLY A 447 23.68 1.44 -1.95
CA GLY A 447 24.71 0.74 -1.20
C GLY A 447 24.87 -0.71 -1.72
N ASP A 448 23.80 -1.52 -1.61
CA ASP A 448 23.70 -2.82 -2.31
C ASP A 448 22.52 -2.82 -3.30
N ALA A 449 21.29 -3.02 -2.85
CA ALA A 449 20.11 -3.02 -3.71
C ALA A 449 19.06 -1.95 -3.37
N ALA A 450 18.17 -1.64 -4.31
CA ALA A 450 17.04 -0.75 -4.05
C ALA A 450 15.93 -1.51 -3.31
N PHE A 451 15.53 -2.68 -3.81
CA PHE A 451 14.51 -3.52 -3.19
C PHE A 451 14.79 -5.01 -3.33
N ASP A 452 15.02 -5.67 -2.20
CA ASP A 452 15.28 -7.10 -2.13
C ASP A 452 14.10 -7.86 -1.48
N LEU A 453 13.67 -8.96 -2.10
CA LEU A 453 12.68 -9.88 -1.55
C LEU A 453 13.38 -11.20 -1.24
N LYS A 454 13.46 -11.56 0.04
CA LYS A 454 14.22 -12.70 0.54
C LYS A 454 13.35 -13.60 1.42
N VAL A 455 13.78 -14.85 1.58
CA VAL A 455 13.24 -15.81 2.56
C VAL A 455 11.71 -15.84 2.57
N GLY A 456 11.12 -16.10 1.40
CA GLY A 456 9.66 -16.31 1.28
C GLY A 456 8.78 -15.07 1.39
N ALA A 457 9.34 -13.85 1.45
CA ALA A 457 8.55 -12.61 1.39
C ALA A 457 7.61 -12.58 0.17
N TYR A 458 6.35 -12.21 0.35
CA TYR A 458 5.30 -12.33 -0.67
C TYR A 458 4.33 -11.14 -0.64
N ASP A 459 3.40 -11.08 -1.58
CA ASP A 459 2.35 -10.06 -1.68
C ASP A 459 2.92 -8.64 -1.60
N THR A 460 3.85 -8.35 -2.50
CA THR A 460 4.54 -7.07 -2.61
C THR A 460 4.23 -6.36 -3.93
N THR A 461 3.88 -5.08 -3.88
CA THR A 461 3.76 -4.20 -5.05
C THR A 461 4.81 -3.10 -5.01
N ILE A 462 5.52 -2.91 -6.12
CA ILE A 462 6.58 -1.91 -6.32
C ILE A 462 6.15 -1.05 -7.51
N SER A 463 5.70 0.17 -7.26
CA SER A 463 5.02 0.95 -8.29
C SER A 463 5.45 2.41 -8.32
N PHE A 464 5.52 2.99 -9.52
CA PHE A 464 5.81 4.42 -9.70
C PHE A 464 7.14 4.88 -9.07
N ASN A 465 8.10 3.98 -8.83
CA ASN A 465 9.41 4.38 -8.30
C ASN A 465 10.31 4.86 -9.44
N LYS A 466 11.23 5.78 -9.13
CA LYS A 466 12.30 6.20 -10.03
C LYS A 466 13.64 5.68 -9.53
N LEU A 467 14.38 4.95 -10.36
CA LEU A 467 15.72 4.45 -10.05
C LEU A 467 16.72 5.09 -11.00
N ILE A 468 17.79 5.68 -10.45
CA ILE A 468 18.82 6.39 -11.21
C ILE A 468 20.17 5.77 -10.87
N ASN A 469 20.86 5.20 -11.87
CA ASN A 469 22.17 4.58 -11.69
C ASN A 469 22.23 3.51 -10.59
N VAL A 470 21.14 2.78 -10.39
CA VAL A 470 21.08 1.66 -9.44
C VAL A 470 21.62 0.39 -10.08
N LYS A 471 22.85 0.00 -9.73
CA LYS A 471 23.55 -1.12 -10.40
C LYS A 471 22.85 -2.46 -10.22
N ARG A 472 22.36 -2.74 -9.01
CA ARG A 472 21.62 -3.96 -8.67
C ARG A 472 20.28 -3.54 -8.09
N ALA A 473 19.23 -3.49 -8.91
CA ALA A 473 17.97 -2.92 -8.45
C ALA A 473 17.24 -3.85 -7.47
N SER A 474 17.13 -5.14 -7.80
CA SER A 474 16.28 -6.05 -7.08
C SER A 474 16.69 -7.53 -7.13
N LEU A 475 16.85 -8.13 -5.94
CA LEU A 475 17.09 -9.55 -5.78
C LEU A 475 15.86 -10.24 -5.17
N HIS A 476 15.26 -11.16 -5.91
CA HIS A 476 14.20 -12.04 -5.44
C HIS A 476 14.74 -13.44 -5.18
N GLY A 477 14.95 -13.75 -3.90
CA GLY A 477 15.52 -15.00 -3.43
C GLY A 477 17.05 -15.03 -3.57
N SER A 478 17.77 -15.10 -2.44
CA SER A 478 19.22 -14.93 -2.43
C SER A 478 20.04 -16.23 -2.65
N SER A 479 19.38 -17.39 -2.76
CA SER A 479 20.06 -18.69 -2.95
C SER A 479 19.21 -19.67 -3.76
N ASP A 480 19.86 -20.42 -4.65
CA ASP A 480 19.23 -21.47 -5.45
C ASP A 480 18.71 -22.62 -4.58
N SER A 481 19.32 -22.90 -3.42
CA SER A 481 18.93 -24.00 -2.54
C SER A 481 17.76 -23.68 -1.61
N ARG A 482 17.33 -22.41 -1.52
CA ARG A 482 16.28 -21.98 -0.58
C ARG A 482 14.89 -22.14 -1.19
N THR A 483 14.24 -23.27 -0.92
CA THR A 483 12.92 -23.62 -1.46
C THR A 483 11.80 -22.72 -0.96
N ILE A 484 11.93 -22.11 0.22
CA ILE A 484 10.96 -21.14 0.76
C ILE A 484 10.72 -19.96 -0.19
N ASN A 485 11.70 -19.60 -1.03
CA ASN A 485 11.55 -18.53 -2.01
C ASN A 485 10.51 -18.84 -3.11
N ALA A 486 9.98 -20.06 -3.20
CA ALA A 486 8.88 -20.39 -4.11
C ALA A 486 7.59 -19.63 -3.80
N GLN A 487 7.44 -19.16 -2.55
CA GLN A 487 6.32 -18.33 -2.10
C GLN A 487 6.42 -16.87 -2.55
N ILE A 488 7.61 -16.40 -2.97
CA ILE A 488 7.79 -14.99 -3.35
C ILE A 488 6.84 -14.63 -4.49
N THR A 489 6.01 -13.60 -4.28
CA THR A 489 5.12 -12.98 -5.26
C THR A 489 5.34 -11.46 -5.25
N SER A 490 5.45 -10.86 -6.43
CA SER A 490 5.74 -9.43 -6.57
C SER A 490 5.17 -8.84 -7.85
N THR A 491 4.67 -7.61 -7.77
CA THR A 491 4.22 -6.81 -8.92
C THR A 491 5.10 -5.58 -9.03
N MET A 492 5.62 -5.31 -10.22
CA MET A 492 6.39 -4.10 -10.53
C MET A 492 5.71 -3.36 -11.67
N HIS A 493 5.19 -2.15 -11.45
CA HIS A 493 4.54 -1.41 -12.53
C HIS A 493 4.74 0.10 -12.53
N ASN A 494 4.73 0.70 -13.72
CA ASN A 494 4.92 2.14 -13.91
C ASN A 494 6.18 2.72 -13.25
N ASN A 495 7.20 1.89 -13.00
CA ASN A 495 8.49 2.37 -12.50
C ASN A 495 9.34 2.91 -13.66
N LEU A 496 10.18 3.90 -13.35
CA LEU A 496 11.15 4.48 -14.26
C LEU A 496 12.55 4.06 -13.84
N PHE A 497 13.21 3.21 -14.63
CA PHE A 497 14.58 2.78 -14.41
C PHE A 497 15.51 3.52 -15.37
N VAL A 498 16.49 4.26 -14.85
CA VAL A 498 17.35 5.14 -15.64
C VAL A 498 18.82 4.81 -15.39
N THR A 499 19.52 4.45 -16.46
CA THR A 499 20.98 4.61 -16.53
C THR A 499 21.27 5.95 -17.20
N LEU A 500 22.03 6.83 -16.54
CA LEU A 500 22.41 8.10 -17.18
C LEU A 500 23.28 7.84 -18.41
N ASP A 501 23.26 8.76 -19.38
CA ASP A 501 24.05 8.64 -20.61
C ASP A 501 25.54 8.42 -20.32
N ASP A 502 26.11 9.20 -19.40
CA ASP A 502 27.50 9.09 -18.94
C ASP A 502 27.88 7.67 -18.43
N ASP A 503 26.88 6.89 -17.99
CA ASP A 503 27.06 5.55 -17.42
C ASP A 503 26.61 4.41 -18.34
N TYR A 504 25.97 4.71 -19.48
CA TYR A 504 25.54 3.72 -20.48
C TYR A 504 26.68 2.76 -20.85
N GLY A 505 27.86 3.35 -21.03
CA GLY A 505 29.06 2.68 -21.46
C GLY A 505 30.00 2.21 -20.36
N SER A 506 29.70 2.52 -19.10
CA SER A 506 30.61 2.40 -17.97
C SER A 506 30.73 0.95 -17.49
N SER A 507 31.96 0.45 -17.37
CA SER A 507 32.21 -0.87 -16.78
C SER A 507 31.92 -0.92 -15.28
N THR A 508 31.95 0.23 -14.60
CA THR A 508 31.63 0.34 -13.17
C THR A 508 30.21 -0.11 -12.90
N PHE A 509 29.28 0.30 -13.76
CA PHE A 509 27.88 -0.10 -13.69
C PHE A 509 27.62 -1.41 -14.45
N ASN A 510 28.44 -1.76 -15.44
CA ASN A 510 28.36 -3.01 -16.22
C ASN A 510 26.95 -3.28 -16.78
N ALA A 511 26.27 -2.21 -17.22
CA ALA A 511 24.82 -2.14 -17.36
C ALA A 511 24.09 -2.43 -16.04
N LEU A 512 23.23 -1.51 -15.62
CA LEU A 512 22.34 -1.71 -14.49
C LEU A 512 21.50 -2.98 -14.73
N ARG A 513 21.25 -3.76 -13.67
CA ARG A 513 20.74 -5.13 -13.80
C ARG A 513 19.93 -5.59 -12.61
N ARG A 514 19.37 -6.80 -12.71
CA ARG A 514 18.57 -7.47 -11.67
C ARG A 514 17.25 -6.73 -11.39
N ILE A 515 16.35 -6.70 -12.37
CA ILE A 515 14.99 -6.19 -12.27
C ILE A 515 14.00 -7.28 -12.74
N PRO A 516 13.77 -8.30 -11.88
CA PRO A 516 14.62 -8.74 -10.78
C PRO A 516 15.67 -9.77 -11.23
N LEU A 517 16.62 -10.10 -10.34
CA LEU A 517 17.20 -11.45 -10.35
C LEU A 517 16.28 -12.36 -9.54
N LEU A 518 15.62 -13.31 -10.20
CA LEU A 518 14.55 -14.12 -9.63
C LEU A 518 14.93 -15.58 -9.43
N ARG A 519 14.73 -16.08 -8.21
CA ARG A 519 14.83 -17.50 -7.86
C ARG A 519 13.50 -17.99 -7.30
N ARG A 520 12.92 -19.02 -7.93
CA ARG A 520 11.70 -19.77 -7.56
C ARG A 520 10.38 -19.00 -7.62
N GLY A 521 10.35 -17.82 -7.05
CA GLY A 521 9.16 -16.99 -6.95
C GLY A 521 8.56 -16.56 -8.29
N GLN A 522 7.56 -15.71 -8.18
CA GLN A 522 6.82 -15.14 -9.29
C GLN A 522 6.92 -13.62 -9.25
N THR A 523 7.19 -13.01 -10.40
CA THR A 523 7.19 -11.56 -10.54
C THR A 523 6.44 -11.17 -11.80
N HIS A 524 5.53 -10.20 -11.67
CA HIS A 524 4.81 -9.59 -12.78
C HIS A 524 5.31 -8.15 -12.99
N LEU A 525 5.91 -7.87 -14.13
CA LEU A 525 6.34 -6.54 -14.57
C LEU A 525 5.41 -6.03 -15.65
N TRP A 526 4.81 -4.86 -15.48
CA TRP A 526 4.05 -4.23 -16.55
C TRP A 526 4.12 -2.71 -16.56
N ASN A 527 4.03 -2.09 -17.74
CA ASN A 527 4.12 -0.63 -17.91
C ASN A 527 5.33 0.04 -17.24
N ASN A 528 6.45 -0.67 -17.08
CA ASN A 528 7.70 -0.04 -16.64
C ASN A 528 8.44 0.54 -17.84
N VAL A 529 9.21 1.60 -17.60
CA VAL A 529 10.08 2.23 -18.59
C VAL A 529 11.54 2.03 -18.16
N PHE A 530 12.35 1.49 -19.07
CA PHE A 530 13.77 1.27 -18.88
C PHE A 530 14.56 2.15 -19.84
N TYR A 531 15.25 3.16 -19.32
CA TYR A 531 16.16 4.00 -20.08
C TYR A 531 17.60 3.52 -19.96
N ASN A 532 18.25 3.32 -21.11
CA ASN A 532 19.68 2.97 -21.20
C ASN A 532 20.05 1.62 -20.56
N TYR A 533 19.08 0.70 -20.47
CA TYR A 533 19.33 -0.68 -20.04
C TYR A 533 19.79 -1.52 -21.22
N ARG A 534 21.09 -1.80 -21.24
CA ARG A 534 21.78 -2.44 -22.37
C ARG A 534 21.70 -3.97 -22.40
N LYS A 535 21.59 -4.60 -21.23
CA LYS A 535 21.60 -6.06 -21.03
C LYS A 535 21.12 -6.39 -19.62
N ASP A 536 20.85 -7.67 -19.37
CA ASP A 536 20.66 -8.23 -18.03
C ASP A 536 19.57 -7.53 -17.19
N ILE A 537 18.51 -6.99 -17.83
CA ILE A 537 17.34 -6.40 -17.14
C ILE A 537 16.85 -7.42 -16.12
N ALA A 538 16.47 -8.63 -16.53
CA ALA A 538 16.08 -9.68 -15.60
C ALA A 538 17.01 -10.89 -15.69
N SER A 539 17.24 -11.55 -14.56
CA SER A 539 17.93 -12.84 -14.51
C SER A 539 17.05 -13.85 -13.78
N VAL A 540 16.38 -14.71 -14.55
CA VAL A 540 15.42 -15.69 -14.03
C VAL A 540 16.09 -17.05 -13.90
N ARG A 541 16.12 -17.54 -12.68
CA ARG A 541 16.87 -18.73 -12.28
C ARG A 541 15.94 -19.84 -11.78
N VAL A 542 16.48 -20.83 -11.08
CA VAL A 542 15.80 -22.04 -10.59
C VAL A 542 14.32 -21.82 -10.27
N GLU A 543 13.44 -22.41 -11.09
CA GLU A 543 11.96 -22.36 -10.96
C GLU A 543 11.31 -20.98 -10.96
N GLY A 544 12.08 -19.90 -11.11
CA GLY A 544 11.58 -18.53 -11.19
C GLY A 544 10.67 -18.35 -12.40
N ARG A 545 9.61 -17.56 -12.22
CA ARG A 545 8.62 -17.26 -13.26
C ARG A 545 8.47 -15.75 -13.36
N LEU A 546 8.80 -15.19 -14.51
CA LEU A 546 8.64 -13.77 -14.80
C LEU A 546 7.57 -13.59 -15.88
N LEU A 547 6.55 -12.79 -15.57
CA LEU A 547 5.62 -12.25 -16.54
C LEU A 547 6.00 -10.79 -16.81
N PHE A 548 6.27 -10.43 -18.06
CA PHE A 548 6.74 -9.09 -18.46
C PHE A 548 5.85 -8.59 -19.61
N GLU A 549 4.97 -7.65 -19.35
CA GLU A 549 3.94 -7.24 -20.32
C GLU A 549 3.87 -5.72 -20.48
N ASP A 550 3.74 -5.20 -21.70
CA ASP A 550 3.56 -3.76 -21.95
C ASP A 550 4.63 -2.86 -21.33
N ASN A 551 5.87 -3.34 -21.26
CA ASN A 551 6.98 -2.52 -20.80
C ASN A 551 7.71 -1.92 -22.01
N MET A 552 8.38 -0.80 -21.75
CA MET A 552 9.11 -0.05 -22.76
C MET A 552 10.59 0.02 -22.41
N VAL A 553 11.46 -0.35 -23.35
CA VAL A 553 12.91 -0.14 -23.26
C VAL A 553 13.30 0.95 -24.26
N VAL A 554 14.01 1.97 -23.81
CA VAL A 554 14.48 3.10 -24.63
C VAL A 554 15.97 3.31 -24.39
N ASN A 555 16.78 3.23 -25.44
CA ASN A 555 18.23 3.42 -25.33
C ASN A 555 18.66 4.64 -26.15
N ASN A 556 19.46 5.53 -25.57
CA ASN A 556 20.05 6.66 -26.27
C ASN A 556 20.83 6.17 -27.51
N GLN A 557 20.50 6.69 -28.69
CA GLN A 557 21.11 6.27 -29.94
C GLN A 557 22.60 6.63 -30.01
N GLU A 558 22.98 7.83 -29.55
CA GLU A 558 24.38 8.29 -29.61
C GLU A 558 25.27 7.37 -28.75
N GLU A 559 24.84 7.07 -27.53
CA GLU A 559 25.56 6.18 -26.63
C GLU A 559 25.60 4.73 -27.14
N ALA A 560 24.50 4.25 -27.74
CA ALA A 560 24.43 2.92 -28.36
C ALA A 560 25.40 2.79 -29.54
N GLU A 561 25.43 3.78 -30.43
CA GLU A 561 26.34 3.82 -31.58
C GLU A 561 27.81 3.81 -31.12
N ASP A 562 28.14 4.56 -30.08
CA ASP A 562 29.48 4.59 -29.47
C ASP A 562 29.90 3.25 -28.86
N LYS A 563 28.93 2.43 -28.43
CA LYS A 563 29.15 1.03 -28.02
C LYS A 563 28.99 0.00 -29.13
N SER A 564 28.67 0.45 -30.34
CA SER A 564 28.34 -0.42 -31.47
C SER A 564 27.19 -1.37 -31.18
N ASP A 565 26.25 -0.94 -30.32
CA ASP A 565 25.02 -1.68 -30.03
C ASP A 565 23.95 -1.31 -31.07
N GLU A 566 23.35 -2.33 -31.69
CA GLU A 566 22.24 -2.21 -32.62
C GLU A 566 20.93 -2.62 -31.95
N LEU A 567 19.77 -2.24 -32.52
CA LEU A 567 18.47 -2.59 -31.94
C LEU A 567 18.30 -4.11 -31.77
N SER A 568 18.91 -4.91 -32.66
CA SER A 568 18.89 -6.36 -32.60
C SER A 568 19.67 -6.95 -31.42
N ASP A 569 20.62 -6.21 -30.84
CA ASP A 569 21.39 -6.67 -29.67
C ASP A 569 20.55 -6.66 -28.38
N PHE A 570 19.50 -5.84 -28.36
CA PHE A 570 18.51 -5.82 -27.28
C PHE A 570 17.41 -6.88 -27.48
N THR A 571 17.19 -7.34 -28.71
CA THR A 571 16.19 -8.37 -29.01
C THR A 571 16.82 -9.77 -28.90
N GLY A 572 16.32 -10.61 -28.00
CA GLY A 572 16.82 -11.98 -27.78
C GLY A 572 17.28 -12.21 -26.33
N ASP A 573 18.35 -12.99 -26.15
CA ASP A 573 18.83 -13.42 -24.82
C ASP A 573 19.60 -12.33 -24.05
N GLY A 574 19.81 -11.14 -24.65
CA GLY A 574 20.65 -10.08 -24.09
C GLY A 574 20.03 -9.34 -22.89
N LEU A 575 18.73 -9.08 -22.93
CA LEU A 575 18.01 -8.40 -21.84
C LEU A 575 17.50 -9.37 -20.75
N PHE A 576 17.31 -10.64 -21.08
CA PHE A 576 16.72 -11.65 -20.19
C PHE A 576 17.62 -12.87 -20.06
N VAL A 577 18.22 -13.04 -18.88
CA VAL A 577 19.11 -14.17 -18.61
C VAL A 577 18.37 -15.32 -17.95
N LEU A 578 18.22 -16.44 -18.66
CA LEU A 578 17.62 -17.66 -18.12
C LEU A 578 18.68 -18.66 -17.66
N GLN A 579 18.58 -19.10 -16.41
CA GLN A 579 19.49 -20.10 -15.83
C GLN A 579 18.72 -21.16 -15.05
N SER A 580 19.29 -22.36 -14.95
CA SER A 580 18.81 -23.42 -14.03
C SER A 580 17.29 -23.71 -14.11
N GLY A 581 16.66 -23.56 -15.28
CA GLY A 581 15.22 -23.78 -15.47
C GLY A 581 14.32 -22.58 -15.14
N GLY A 582 14.85 -21.35 -15.17
CA GLY A 582 14.04 -20.13 -15.12
C GLY A 582 13.10 -20.01 -16.32
N GLN A 583 11.95 -19.36 -16.09
CA GLN A 583 10.83 -19.33 -17.03
C GLN A 583 10.33 -17.89 -17.21
N ILE A 584 10.07 -17.50 -18.45
CA ILE A 584 9.61 -16.16 -18.81
C ILE A 584 8.46 -16.20 -19.80
N ARG A 585 7.61 -15.19 -19.73
CA ARG A 585 6.68 -14.81 -20.78
C ARG A 585 6.74 -13.29 -20.92
N VAL A 586 7.18 -12.85 -22.08
CA VAL A 586 7.28 -11.46 -22.50
C VAL A 586 6.22 -11.25 -23.58
N ASN A 587 5.29 -10.33 -23.34
CA ASN A 587 4.21 -10.00 -24.28
C ASN A 587 4.15 -8.49 -24.48
N ASP A 588 3.79 -8.08 -25.70
CA ASP A 588 3.47 -6.71 -26.05
C ASP A 588 4.50 -5.71 -25.48
N SER A 589 5.79 -6.05 -25.54
CA SER A 589 6.87 -5.22 -24.98
C SER A 589 7.89 -4.93 -26.06
N ASP A 590 8.37 -3.70 -26.09
CA ASP A 590 9.14 -3.18 -27.22
C ASP A 590 10.38 -2.41 -26.76
N VAL A 591 11.39 -2.39 -27.63
CA VAL A 591 12.59 -1.57 -27.50
C VAL A 591 12.69 -0.54 -28.62
N TRP A 592 13.12 0.67 -28.28
CA TRP A 592 13.42 1.77 -29.21
C TRP A 592 14.82 2.33 -28.97
N PHE A 593 15.38 2.94 -30.02
CA PHE A 593 16.34 4.00 -29.82
C PHE A 593 15.65 5.28 -29.36
N ALA A 594 16.38 6.17 -28.71
CA ALA A 594 15.89 7.44 -28.20
C ALA A 594 16.90 8.58 -28.39
N ASP A 595 16.42 9.83 -28.32
CA ASP A 595 17.28 11.00 -28.16
C ASP A 595 17.78 11.15 -26.70
N SER A 596 18.58 12.19 -26.43
CA SER A 596 19.11 12.49 -25.09
C SER A 596 18.02 12.92 -24.08
N ASN A 597 16.80 13.21 -24.55
CA ASN A 597 15.64 13.50 -23.72
C ASN A 597 14.78 12.25 -23.48
N CYS A 598 15.28 11.08 -23.87
CA CYS A 598 14.61 9.78 -23.78
C CYS A 598 13.41 9.61 -24.73
N ASN A 599 13.20 10.50 -25.69
CA ASN A 599 12.09 10.38 -26.63
C ASN A 599 12.41 9.32 -27.68
N PRO A 600 11.52 8.35 -27.94
CA PRO A 600 11.78 7.28 -28.88
C PRO A 600 11.89 7.83 -30.31
N ILE A 601 12.82 7.26 -31.07
CA ILE A 601 13.09 7.60 -32.47
C ILE A 601 13.06 6.34 -33.33
N GLY A 602 12.60 6.49 -34.57
CA GLY A 602 12.48 5.37 -35.49
C GLY A 602 11.37 4.38 -35.12
N SER A 603 11.54 3.13 -35.54
CA SER A 603 10.57 2.05 -35.29
C SER A 603 11.05 1.14 -34.16
N PRO A 604 10.12 0.59 -33.35
CA PRO A 604 10.48 -0.37 -32.32
C PRO A 604 10.94 -1.70 -32.91
N ALA A 605 11.57 -2.49 -32.04
CA ALA A 605 11.63 -3.94 -32.19
C ALA A 605 10.97 -4.63 -30.99
N SER A 606 10.27 -5.72 -31.27
CA SER A 606 9.57 -6.49 -30.24
C SER A 606 10.53 -7.32 -29.39
N LEU A 607 10.25 -7.35 -28.09
CA LEU A 607 10.92 -8.17 -27.08
C LEU A 607 10.17 -9.48 -26.81
N ASP A 608 9.05 -9.72 -27.48
CA ASP A 608 8.15 -10.84 -27.22
C ASP A 608 8.86 -12.17 -27.35
N GLN A 609 8.77 -12.95 -26.27
CA GLN A 609 9.39 -14.25 -26.17
C GLN A 609 8.79 -15.05 -25.03
N SER A 610 8.90 -16.37 -25.11
CA SER A 610 8.44 -17.25 -24.06
C SER A 610 9.39 -18.42 -23.88
N SER A 611 9.65 -18.78 -22.63
CA SER A 611 10.42 -19.96 -22.27
C SER A 611 9.85 -20.58 -20.99
N GLY A 612 9.52 -21.86 -21.04
CA GLY A 612 8.86 -22.57 -19.94
C GLY A 612 7.38 -22.25 -19.80
N SER A 613 6.84 -22.43 -18.60
CA SER A 613 5.43 -22.26 -18.26
C SER A 613 5.26 -21.18 -17.20
N VAL A 614 4.95 -19.97 -17.65
CA VAL A 614 4.62 -18.83 -16.78
C VAL A 614 3.10 -18.71 -16.64
N PRO A 615 2.55 -18.72 -15.42
CA PRO A 615 1.12 -18.50 -15.22
C PRO A 615 0.76 -17.06 -15.61
N ASP A 616 -0.49 -16.87 -16.01
CA ASP A 616 -1.05 -15.52 -16.04
C ASP A 616 -1.31 -15.05 -14.60
N MET A 617 -0.40 -14.19 -14.13
CA MET A 617 -0.37 -13.70 -12.75
C MET A 617 -1.51 -12.72 -12.47
N ASN A 618 -2.13 -12.13 -13.51
CA ASN A 618 -3.30 -11.28 -13.35
C ASN A 618 -4.47 -12.05 -12.71
N ASN A 619 -4.56 -13.37 -12.93
CA ASN A 619 -5.58 -14.22 -12.30
C ASN A 619 -5.41 -14.38 -10.79
N ALA A 620 -4.24 -14.04 -10.23
CA ALA A 620 -3.99 -14.11 -8.79
C ALA A 620 -4.47 -12.86 -8.05
N TYR A 621 -4.68 -11.74 -8.76
CA TYR A 621 -5.12 -10.47 -8.16
C TYR A 621 -6.61 -10.49 -7.87
N ASN A 622 -7.09 -9.66 -6.94
CA ASN A 622 -8.51 -9.47 -6.69
C ASN A 622 -9.18 -8.71 -7.85
N SER A 623 -10.52 -8.67 -7.85
CA SER A 623 -11.29 -8.02 -8.92
C SER A 623 -11.04 -6.51 -9.01
N ALA A 624 -10.86 -5.83 -7.88
CA ALA A 624 -10.60 -4.38 -7.84
C ALA A 624 -9.27 -4.04 -8.52
N SER A 625 -8.19 -4.79 -8.21
CA SER A 625 -6.89 -4.68 -8.88
C SER A 625 -7.02 -4.93 -10.37
N ARG A 626 -7.65 -6.04 -10.79
CA ARG A 626 -7.79 -6.36 -12.22
C ARG A 626 -8.55 -5.27 -12.98
N ASN A 627 -9.64 -4.76 -12.41
CA ASN A 627 -10.43 -3.69 -13.01
C ASN A 627 -9.63 -2.39 -13.13
N THR A 628 -8.92 -2.01 -12.07
CA THR A 628 -8.08 -0.82 -12.03
C THR A 628 -6.95 -0.91 -13.05
N ILE A 629 -6.25 -2.05 -13.11
CA ILE A 629 -5.21 -2.30 -14.11
C ILE A 629 -5.80 -2.23 -15.51
N SER A 630 -6.91 -2.92 -15.78
CA SER A 630 -7.53 -2.94 -17.12
C SER A 630 -7.99 -1.57 -17.61
N SER A 631 -8.29 -0.64 -16.69
CA SER A 631 -8.77 0.71 -17.02
C SER A 631 -7.64 1.72 -17.27
N ASN A 632 -6.41 1.41 -16.82
CA ASN A 632 -5.30 2.36 -16.77
C ASN A 632 -4.00 1.82 -17.41
N ARG A 633 -4.07 0.67 -18.09
CA ARG A 633 -2.93 0.07 -18.78
C ARG A 633 -2.65 0.83 -20.07
N PHE A 634 -1.37 1.07 -20.33
CA PHE A 634 -0.90 1.70 -21.57
C PHE A 634 -0.30 0.65 -22.50
N ASP A 635 -0.48 0.83 -23.80
CA ASP A 635 0.40 0.19 -24.78
C ASP A 635 1.79 0.85 -24.72
N PRO A 636 2.89 0.13 -24.98
CA PRO A 636 4.22 0.73 -25.10
C PRO A 636 4.27 1.88 -26.13
N GLY A 637 4.77 3.04 -25.72
CA GLY A 637 4.88 4.21 -26.58
C GLY A 637 4.93 5.53 -25.78
N ASN A 638 4.74 6.64 -26.48
CA ASN A 638 4.89 7.99 -25.89
C ASN A 638 3.96 8.23 -24.69
N ASN A 639 2.70 7.79 -24.74
CA ASN A 639 1.78 7.98 -23.61
C ASN A 639 2.30 7.27 -22.35
N LEU A 640 2.75 6.02 -22.48
CA LEU A 640 3.35 5.29 -21.37
C LEU A 640 4.60 6.02 -20.85
N LEU A 641 5.50 6.41 -21.76
CA LEU A 641 6.75 7.10 -21.42
C LEU A 641 6.48 8.40 -20.66
N ASP A 642 5.63 9.27 -21.19
CA ASP A 642 5.35 10.58 -20.61
C ASP A 642 4.57 10.45 -19.30
N TYR A 643 3.61 9.52 -19.22
CA TYR A 643 2.89 9.24 -17.99
C TYR A 643 3.83 8.76 -16.88
N VAL A 644 4.75 7.84 -17.18
CA VAL A 644 5.75 7.34 -16.22
C VAL A 644 6.76 8.44 -15.86
N LYS A 645 7.22 9.26 -16.82
CA LYS A 645 8.09 10.42 -16.53
C LYS A 645 7.44 11.43 -15.60
N ALA A 646 6.13 11.65 -15.73
CA ALA A 646 5.37 12.59 -14.90
C ALA A 646 5.13 12.06 -13.47
N THR A 647 4.89 10.75 -13.33
CA THR A 647 4.41 10.16 -12.07
C THR A 647 5.50 9.46 -11.24
N ALA A 648 6.58 8.98 -11.86
CA ALA A 648 7.57 8.16 -11.16
C ALA A 648 8.52 8.96 -10.26
N GLY A 649 8.70 8.47 -9.03
CA GLY A 649 9.64 9.00 -8.04
C GLY A 649 9.05 10.02 -7.07
N LYS A 650 9.86 10.41 -6.09
CA LYS A 650 9.50 11.43 -5.10
C LYS A 650 9.19 12.75 -5.80
N GLY A 651 8.01 13.30 -5.51
CA GLY A 651 7.52 14.55 -6.09
C GLY A 651 6.88 14.40 -7.48
N GLY A 652 6.74 13.18 -8.00
CA GLY A 652 5.96 12.92 -9.21
C GLY A 652 4.47 13.24 -9.03
N ALA A 653 3.77 13.48 -10.14
CA ALA A 653 2.32 13.70 -10.15
C ALA A 653 1.57 12.52 -9.53
N THR A 654 0.42 12.79 -8.90
CA THR A 654 -0.44 11.77 -8.29
C THR A 654 -0.94 10.79 -9.36
N PRO A 655 -0.63 9.48 -9.25
CA PRO A 655 -0.96 8.50 -10.28
C PRO A 655 -2.39 7.93 -10.13
N TRP A 656 -2.91 7.34 -11.21
CA TRP A 656 -4.25 6.74 -11.35
C TRP A 656 -4.68 5.71 -10.28
N VAL A 657 -3.76 5.22 -9.44
CA VAL A 657 -4.11 4.42 -8.25
C VAL A 657 -4.83 5.25 -7.18
N SER A 658 -4.78 6.58 -7.29
CA SER A 658 -5.43 7.53 -6.42
C SER A 658 -6.59 8.24 -7.13
N SER A 659 -7.68 8.43 -6.40
CA SER A 659 -8.81 9.26 -6.86
C SER A 659 -8.48 10.76 -6.92
N TYR A 660 -7.34 11.16 -6.36
CA TYR A 660 -6.81 12.53 -6.39
C TYR A 660 -5.92 12.77 -7.63
N ALA A 661 -5.79 11.79 -8.52
CA ALA A 661 -5.06 11.97 -9.76
C ALA A 661 -5.77 12.98 -10.67
N ASP A 662 -4.99 13.85 -11.32
CA ASP A 662 -5.46 14.65 -12.44
C ASP A 662 -5.86 13.73 -13.62
N SER A 663 -6.48 14.29 -14.66
CA SER A 663 -6.79 13.51 -15.85
C SER A 663 -5.51 12.95 -16.48
N GLU A 664 -5.60 11.75 -17.07
CA GLU A 664 -4.46 11.12 -17.76
C GLU A 664 -3.79 12.09 -18.76
N SER A 665 -4.60 12.86 -19.50
CA SER A 665 -4.10 13.85 -20.45
C SER A 665 -3.33 15.00 -19.80
N ASP A 666 -3.75 15.45 -18.62
CA ASP A 666 -3.06 16.53 -17.90
C ASP A 666 -1.75 16.02 -17.30
N ILE A 667 -1.74 14.78 -16.78
CA ILE A 667 -0.53 14.12 -16.29
C ILE A 667 0.48 13.96 -17.43
N ILE A 668 0.08 13.41 -18.58
CA ILE A 668 0.94 13.27 -19.76
C ILE A 668 1.47 14.65 -20.22
N ALA A 669 0.62 15.67 -20.24
CA ALA A 669 1.03 17.03 -20.61
C ALA A 669 2.01 17.67 -19.61
N SER A 670 2.00 17.23 -18.36
CA SER A 670 2.91 17.68 -17.30
C SER A 670 4.28 17.00 -17.32
N ALA A 671 4.48 15.98 -18.17
CA ALA A 671 5.70 15.20 -18.21
C ALA A 671 6.94 16.09 -18.41
N PRO A 672 8.02 15.86 -17.65
CA PRO A 672 9.27 16.59 -17.83
C PRO A 672 9.83 16.37 -19.24
N SER A 673 10.61 17.33 -19.74
CA SER A 673 11.17 17.22 -21.08
C SER A 673 12.14 16.05 -21.25
N SER A 674 12.80 15.60 -20.17
CA SER A 674 13.71 14.46 -20.15
C SER A 674 13.33 13.48 -19.03
N CYS A 675 13.69 12.20 -19.20
CA CYS A 675 13.61 11.20 -18.13
C CYS A 675 14.82 11.23 -17.18
N GLN A 676 15.92 11.84 -17.62
CA GLN A 676 17.13 12.09 -16.83
C GLN A 676 16.92 13.30 -15.89
N PRO A 677 17.51 13.28 -14.68
CA PRO A 677 17.40 14.38 -13.70
C PRO A 677 18.11 15.67 -14.11
#